data_AF-A0A8H7HQX1-F1
#
_entry.id   AF-A0A8H7HQX1-F1
#
_cell.length_a   1.000
_cell.length_b   1.000
_cell.length_c   1.000
_cell.angle_alpha   90.00
_cell.angle_beta   90.00
_cell.angle_gamma   90.00
#
_symmetry.space_group_name_H-M   'P 1'
#
loop_
_entity.id
_entity.type
_entity.pdbx_description
1 polymer ?
#
loop_
_entity_poly.entity_id
_entity_poly.type
_entity_poly.pdbx_seq_one_letter_code
_entity_poly.pdbx_strand_id
1 'polypeptide(L)'
;MAPIAVSTSPQLQASVPLKKLAPMAEPAFKFDAMEDALAAFARGEFVVVMDDEDRENEGDLIAAASTITTEKMAWFIKHTSGYICISLPSERLEELDIQMMVPNNTEKHKTAYTVTVDYKIGTTTGISAHDRALTARKLVDPQVVPGDFSRPGHMVPLRARPGGVLTRKGHTEAAIDMCNLTNLPAGGLLCELVNDDEQGTMARRDDCRAFADRWGLKMISVEMIAKWRREHGPKNMQFRRLGSSGLRVPVFSLGGWLTFGGTVKGDPLEHPGINMIDLAEGYAQGDSEREIGRVIEELGIRRSDLILTSKIFFGLGRKGPNDRGLSRKHIIEGVNETLERLRTDYVDIVFAHRPDPTVPMEEVVRAFNHVIETGKAFYWGTSEWSARQVEEAHHVASKLNLIAPISEQVQYQYVISSLDEHLYSPGVSAACTVNASNPSTSEYLFDKYNYGTTIWSALASGLLTGKYNDGIPKGSRFDTNPEFFKNTVESLSKEDGQKKIEKVKELTAFAEKELGCSVSNLALAWAASHPHASTVILGATKPEQVIDNLKALEIIKKITPEVREKINKILDNDPTPEPNLRPFGTMVVKNSDVKLEYDPKDMQFRRLGDAGLRVPVFSLGGWLTFGGTVKGDPVKGVVKLAFENGIHMIDLAESYSKGESEREVGRVIEELGIRRSDLIISSKIFFGQANRKGPNDKGLSRKHVIEGMKEILERLRVDYVDIIFAHRPDPTVPMEEVVRAFNHLIDTGKAFYWGTSEWSARQVEEAYHVAAKLNLIAPIAEQVQYNQRFESEYQYLYEKYGYGTTIWSPLASGILTGKYNNGISEGKLGCSVTILALAWAASHPNASTVILGASNPEQLLENLKALETLKKFTPEVREKINKILDNTPVPEPNLRPL
;
A
#
# COMPACT_ATOMS: atom_id res chain seq x y z
N MET A 1 -14.13 89.04 -47.52
CA MET A 1 -13.39 89.63 -46.37
C MET A 1 -14.39 89.72 -45.24
N ALA A 2 -14.25 89.15 -44.04
CA ALA A 2 -13.10 88.68 -43.26
C ALA A 2 -13.57 87.53 -42.32
N PRO A 3 -12.67 86.83 -41.60
CA PRO A 3 -12.93 85.53 -40.96
C PRO A 3 -13.51 85.64 -39.55
N ILE A 4 -14.13 84.55 -39.08
CA ILE A 4 -14.65 84.38 -37.73
C ILE A 4 -13.65 83.54 -36.92
N ALA A 5 -13.19 84.08 -35.80
CA ALA A 5 -12.64 83.33 -34.67
C ALA A 5 -12.87 84.07 -33.35
N VAL A 6 -13.58 83.36 -32.45
CA VAL A 6 -13.42 83.24 -30.99
C VAL A 6 -13.57 84.49 -30.10
N SER A 7 -14.51 84.43 -29.13
CA SER A 7 -14.21 84.53 -27.68
C SER A 7 -15.47 84.73 -26.81
N THR A 8 -15.63 83.81 -25.83
CA THR A 8 -16.15 83.96 -24.45
C THR A 8 -17.57 84.45 -24.15
N SER A 9 -18.19 83.79 -23.17
CA SER A 9 -19.41 84.18 -22.44
C SER A 9 -19.41 83.48 -21.06
N PRO A 10 -20.16 83.97 -20.05
CA PRO A 10 -19.57 84.66 -18.90
C PRO A 10 -20.02 84.12 -17.52
N GLN A 11 -19.49 84.80 -16.49
CA GLN A 11 -19.75 84.79 -15.04
C GLN A 11 -21.14 84.39 -14.52
N LEU A 12 -21.16 83.81 -13.31
CA LEU A 12 -22.11 84.20 -12.23
C LEU A 12 -21.60 83.78 -10.82
N GLN A 13 -21.46 84.77 -9.93
CA GLN A 13 -21.44 84.66 -8.45
C GLN A 13 -22.92 84.65 -7.96
N ALA A 14 -23.40 84.21 -6.79
CA ALA A 14 -22.82 84.05 -5.46
C ALA A 14 -23.67 83.12 -4.54
N SER A 15 -22.98 82.40 -3.65
CA SER A 15 -23.21 82.05 -2.22
C SER A 15 -24.60 81.78 -1.58
N VAL A 16 -24.67 80.63 -0.87
CA VAL A 16 -25.35 80.40 0.43
C VAL A 16 -24.36 79.62 1.34
N PRO A 17 -24.24 79.91 2.66
CA PRO A 17 -23.08 79.47 3.46
C PRO A 17 -23.23 78.05 4.03
N LEU A 18 -22.20 77.20 3.85
CA LEU A 18 -22.10 75.89 4.49
C LEU A 18 -21.58 76.04 5.92
N LYS A 19 -22.35 75.46 6.86
CA LYS A 19 -21.98 75.22 8.26
C LYS A 19 -20.57 74.63 8.35
N LYS A 20 -19.79 75.10 9.35
CA LYS A 20 -18.57 74.43 9.82
C LYS A 20 -18.87 72.95 10.11
N LEU A 21 -18.36 72.07 9.26
CA LEU A 21 -18.18 70.66 9.58
C LEU A 21 -16.82 70.51 10.29
N ALA A 22 -16.83 69.74 11.37
CA ALA A 22 -15.65 69.29 12.10
C ALA A 22 -14.65 68.60 11.16
N PRO A 23 -13.35 68.53 11.51
CA PRO A 23 -12.33 67.96 10.61
C PRO A 23 -12.70 66.53 10.25
N MET A 24 -12.85 66.25 8.95
CA MET A 24 -13.03 64.88 8.48
C MET A 24 -11.71 64.13 8.70
N ALA A 25 -11.78 63.02 9.43
CA ALA A 25 -10.70 62.05 9.47
C ALA A 25 -10.43 61.53 8.05
N GLU A 26 -9.17 61.41 7.66
CA GLU A 26 -8.77 60.76 6.42
C GLU A 26 -9.36 59.34 6.36
N PRO A 27 -9.90 58.88 5.21
CA PRO A 27 -10.44 57.54 5.11
C PRO A 27 -9.33 56.50 5.37
N ALA A 28 -9.61 55.54 6.25
CA ALA A 28 -8.68 54.45 6.54
C ALA A 28 -8.35 53.64 5.27
N PHE A 29 -7.05 53.39 5.04
CA PHE A 29 -6.54 52.57 3.93
C PHE A 29 -7.27 51.21 3.83
N LYS A 30 -7.56 50.77 2.59
CA LYS A 30 -8.22 49.49 2.33
C LYS A 30 -7.72 48.81 1.05
N PHE A 31 -7.46 47.50 1.13
CA PHE A 31 -7.22 46.63 -0.03
C PHE A 31 -8.52 46.32 -0.80
N ASP A 32 -8.40 46.01 -2.08
CA ASP A 32 -9.50 45.51 -2.92
C ASP A 32 -9.90 44.06 -2.54
N ALA A 33 -11.11 43.65 -2.93
CA ALA A 33 -11.56 42.28 -2.71
C ALA A 33 -10.74 41.29 -3.56
N MET A 34 -10.47 40.10 -3.00
CA MET A 34 -9.70 39.06 -3.70
C MET A 34 -10.40 38.60 -4.98
N GLU A 35 -11.72 38.47 -4.96
CA GLU A 35 -12.55 38.09 -6.10
C GLU A 35 -12.35 39.05 -7.28
N ASP A 36 -12.37 40.35 -7.00
CA ASP A 36 -12.19 41.39 -8.02
C ASP A 36 -10.78 41.37 -8.60
N ALA A 37 -9.77 41.18 -7.75
CA ALA A 37 -8.37 41.08 -8.16
C ALA A 37 -8.12 39.84 -9.02
N LEU A 38 -8.67 38.68 -8.64
CA LEU A 38 -8.58 37.45 -9.43
C LEU A 38 -9.32 37.57 -10.76
N ALA A 39 -10.50 38.20 -10.78
CA ALA A 39 -11.24 38.44 -12.02
C ALA A 39 -10.49 39.40 -12.96
N ALA A 40 -9.85 40.44 -12.43
CA ALA A 40 -8.98 41.34 -13.19
C ALA A 40 -7.76 40.59 -13.77
N PHE A 41 -7.07 39.84 -12.93
CA PHE A 41 -5.90 39.05 -13.32
C PHE A 41 -6.24 38.01 -14.41
N ALA A 42 -7.38 37.34 -14.30
CA ALA A 42 -7.87 36.38 -15.30
C ALA A 42 -8.15 37.03 -16.67
N ARG A 43 -8.53 38.31 -16.71
CA ARG A 43 -8.65 39.11 -17.95
C ARG A 43 -7.29 39.60 -18.48
N GLY A 44 -6.20 39.24 -17.81
CA GLY A 44 -4.84 39.66 -18.13
C GLY A 44 -4.52 41.10 -17.69
N GLU A 45 -5.27 41.67 -16.76
CA GLU A 45 -4.96 42.98 -16.17
C GLU A 45 -3.81 42.86 -15.15
N PHE A 46 -3.13 43.98 -14.88
CA PHE A 46 -2.13 44.04 -13.82
C PHE A 46 -2.80 44.10 -12.44
N VAL A 47 -2.16 43.51 -11.44
CA VAL A 47 -2.56 43.60 -10.04
C VAL A 47 -1.37 44.07 -9.22
N VAL A 48 -1.59 45.05 -8.34
CA VAL A 48 -0.59 45.48 -7.35
C VAL A 48 -0.67 44.54 -6.15
N VAL A 49 0.44 43.92 -5.78
CA VAL A 49 0.51 43.02 -4.63
C VAL A 49 1.53 43.57 -3.65
N MET A 50 1.07 43.87 -2.42
CA MET A 50 1.92 44.27 -1.31
C MET A 50 2.44 43.06 -0.53
N ASP A 51 3.69 43.12 -0.08
CA ASP A 51 4.19 42.18 0.94
C ASP A 51 3.85 42.62 2.38
N ASP A 52 4.28 41.81 3.36
CA ASP A 52 4.01 42.06 4.78
C ASP A 52 4.83 43.28 5.29
N GLU A 53 4.26 44.11 6.16
CA GLU A 53 4.89 45.36 6.65
C GLU A 53 6.24 45.13 7.37
N ASP A 54 6.47 43.93 7.90
CA ASP A 54 7.70 43.52 8.59
C ASP A 54 8.76 42.88 7.67
N ARG A 55 8.45 42.69 6.37
CA ARG A 55 9.36 42.11 5.37
C ARG A 55 10.12 43.20 4.61
N GLU A 56 9.55 43.71 3.52
CA GLU A 56 10.12 44.80 2.74
C GLU A 56 9.19 46.02 2.74
N ASN A 57 7.87 45.86 2.95
CA ASN A 57 6.84 46.89 2.83
C ASN A 57 6.85 47.55 1.44
N GLU A 58 6.89 46.71 0.41
CA GLU A 58 7.01 47.08 -1.00
C GLU A 58 5.89 46.46 -1.81
N GLY A 59 5.51 47.11 -2.91
CA GLY A 59 4.48 46.63 -3.82
C GLY A 59 5.05 46.24 -5.17
N ASP A 60 4.75 45.02 -5.60
CA ASP A 60 5.04 44.57 -6.96
C ASP A 60 3.82 44.69 -7.84
N LEU A 61 4.06 45.03 -9.10
CA LEU A 61 3.06 44.88 -10.15
C LEU A 61 3.17 43.45 -10.71
N ILE A 62 2.08 42.70 -10.68
CA ILE A 62 2.04 41.30 -11.11
C ILE A 62 1.11 41.13 -12.32
N ALA A 63 1.52 40.32 -13.31
CA ALA A 63 0.71 39.92 -14.46
C ALA A 63 1.01 38.49 -14.92
N ALA A 64 0.04 37.83 -15.54
CA ALA A 64 0.27 36.51 -16.14
C ALA A 64 1.12 36.61 -17.42
N ALA A 65 2.20 35.83 -17.49
CA ALA A 65 3.10 35.82 -18.65
C ALA A 65 2.38 35.38 -19.93
N SER A 66 1.39 34.48 -19.83
CA SER A 66 0.62 33.95 -20.96
C SER A 66 -0.23 35.00 -21.69
N THR A 67 -0.63 36.08 -21.00
CA THR A 67 -1.54 37.11 -21.54
C THR A 67 -0.86 38.46 -21.75
N ILE A 68 0.43 38.57 -21.44
CA ILE A 68 1.18 39.82 -21.60
C ILE A 68 1.28 40.18 -23.09
N THR A 69 1.04 41.44 -23.44
CA THR A 69 1.22 41.98 -24.80
C THR A 69 2.44 42.89 -24.87
N THR A 70 2.84 43.28 -26.07
CA THR A 70 3.95 44.24 -26.28
C THR A 70 3.65 45.58 -25.60
N GLU A 71 2.42 46.08 -25.72
CA GLU A 71 1.97 47.34 -25.14
C GLU A 71 1.94 47.27 -23.61
N LYS A 72 1.43 46.16 -23.07
CA LYS A 72 1.44 45.91 -21.62
C LYS A 72 2.87 45.83 -21.10
N MET A 73 3.77 45.13 -21.78
CA MET A 73 5.17 45.05 -21.39
C MET A 73 5.84 46.44 -21.43
N ALA A 74 5.61 47.24 -22.48
CA ALA A 74 6.12 48.61 -22.56
C ALA A 74 5.63 49.48 -21.40
N TRP A 75 4.35 49.33 -21.04
CA TRP A 75 3.76 50.01 -19.90
C TRP A 75 4.36 49.54 -18.56
N PHE A 76 4.52 48.23 -18.39
CA PHE A 76 5.15 47.60 -17.22
C PHE A 76 6.54 48.17 -16.98
N ILE A 77 7.38 48.21 -18.04
CA ILE A 77 8.73 48.76 -17.98
C ILE A 77 8.73 50.22 -17.56
N LYS A 78 7.80 51.03 -18.10
CA LYS A 78 7.76 52.47 -17.85
C LYS A 78 7.38 52.82 -16.41
N HIS A 79 6.61 51.98 -15.75
CA HIS A 79 5.98 52.28 -14.46
C HIS A 79 6.50 51.43 -13.29
N THR A 80 7.60 50.71 -13.48
CA THR A 80 8.26 49.90 -12.45
C THR A 80 9.77 50.15 -12.51
N SER A 81 10.55 49.44 -11.68
CA SER A 81 12.02 49.46 -11.75
C SER A 81 12.57 49.03 -13.13
N GLY A 82 11.74 48.36 -13.95
CA GLY A 82 12.11 47.86 -15.27
C GLY A 82 12.89 46.54 -15.24
N TYR A 83 13.26 46.06 -14.05
CA TYR A 83 13.94 44.79 -13.79
C TYR A 83 12.94 43.62 -13.74
N ILE A 84 12.28 43.40 -14.88
CA ILE A 84 11.14 42.49 -14.96
C ILE A 84 11.56 41.04 -14.77
N CYS A 85 11.05 40.44 -13.71
CA CYS A 85 11.24 39.05 -13.37
C CYS A 85 10.06 38.20 -13.82
N ILE A 86 10.31 36.91 -14.07
CA ILE A 86 9.27 35.90 -14.34
C ILE A 86 9.42 34.75 -13.36
N SER A 87 8.45 34.59 -12.49
CA SER A 87 8.35 33.43 -11.60
C SER A 87 7.89 32.21 -12.39
N LEU A 88 8.62 31.10 -12.26
CA LEU A 88 8.34 29.82 -12.91
C LEU A 88 8.39 28.66 -11.88
N PRO A 89 7.61 27.58 -12.10
CA PRO A 89 7.74 26.34 -11.33
C PRO A 89 9.13 25.70 -11.51
N SER A 90 9.55 24.89 -10.53
CA SER A 90 10.87 24.25 -10.55
C SER A 90 10.98 23.28 -11.74
N GLU A 91 9.92 22.54 -12.01
CA GLU A 91 9.79 21.56 -13.09
C GLU A 91 9.98 22.26 -14.44
N ARG A 92 9.40 23.46 -14.60
CA ARG A 92 9.51 24.21 -15.86
C ARG A 92 10.92 24.73 -16.10
N LEU A 93 11.62 25.13 -15.04
CA LEU A 93 13.03 25.53 -15.14
C LEU A 93 13.92 24.34 -15.50
N GLU A 94 13.65 23.17 -14.94
CA GLU A 94 14.35 21.92 -15.26
C GLU A 94 14.08 21.46 -16.71
N GLU A 95 12.82 21.48 -17.15
CA GLU A 95 12.42 21.19 -18.54
C GLU A 95 13.14 22.07 -19.56
N LEU A 96 13.36 23.34 -19.21
CA LEU A 96 14.02 24.32 -20.06
C LEU A 96 15.54 24.41 -19.81
N ASP A 97 16.11 23.58 -18.93
CA ASP A 97 17.52 23.66 -18.51
C ASP A 97 17.95 25.10 -18.17
N ILE A 98 17.19 25.74 -17.28
CA ILE A 98 17.46 27.07 -16.75
C ILE A 98 18.01 26.91 -15.33
N GLN A 99 19.34 26.91 -15.25
CA GLN A 99 20.10 26.71 -14.02
C GLN A 99 19.99 27.91 -13.06
N MET A 100 20.26 27.68 -11.77
CA MET A 100 20.43 28.78 -10.80
C MET A 100 21.54 29.73 -11.24
N MET A 101 21.36 31.04 -11.02
CA MET A 101 22.31 32.06 -11.47
C MET A 101 23.68 31.91 -10.80
N VAL A 102 23.68 31.51 -9.53
CA VAL A 102 24.88 31.22 -8.74
C VAL A 102 24.68 29.93 -7.94
N PRO A 103 25.74 29.12 -7.73
CA PRO A 103 25.65 27.89 -6.95
C PRO A 103 25.40 28.12 -5.45
N ASN A 104 25.82 29.27 -4.91
CA ASN A 104 25.57 29.66 -3.52
C ASN A 104 24.96 31.07 -3.47
N ASN A 105 23.66 31.15 -3.17
CA ASN A 105 22.94 32.40 -3.11
C ASN A 105 23.12 33.10 -1.75
N THR A 106 23.78 34.26 -1.75
CA THR A 106 24.06 35.08 -0.57
C THR A 106 23.18 36.33 -0.46
N GLU A 107 22.15 36.46 -1.29
CA GLU A 107 21.18 37.56 -1.22
C GLU A 107 20.39 37.48 0.11
N LYS A 108 20.08 38.64 0.70
CA LYS A 108 19.50 38.80 2.05
C LYS A 108 18.18 38.03 2.21
N HIS A 109 17.30 38.09 1.20
CA HIS A 109 16.01 37.42 1.19
C HIS A 109 16.00 36.09 0.40
N LYS A 110 17.20 35.66 -0.03
CA LYS A 110 17.49 34.45 -0.80
C LYS A 110 16.60 34.29 -2.02
N THR A 111 16.33 35.40 -2.73
CA THR A 111 15.55 35.37 -3.97
C THR A 111 16.20 34.44 -4.99
N ALA A 112 15.44 33.47 -5.51
CA ALA A 112 15.97 32.35 -6.27
C ALA A 112 16.17 32.71 -7.76
N TYR A 113 17.08 33.64 -8.03
CA TYR A 113 17.44 34.03 -9.39
C TYR A 113 18.05 32.87 -10.19
N THR A 114 17.58 32.71 -11.42
CA THR A 114 18.13 31.76 -12.39
C THR A 114 18.87 32.48 -13.50
N VAL A 115 19.56 31.73 -14.36
CA VAL A 115 20.21 32.30 -15.55
C VAL A 115 19.17 33.04 -16.40
N THR A 116 19.49 34.27 -16.81
CA THR A 116 18.61 35.09 -17.63
C THR A 116 18.51 34.55 -19.05
N VAL A 117 17.39 34.82 -19.72
CA VAL A 117 17.05 34.20 -21.01
C VAL A 117 16.42 35.19 -21.98
N ASP A 118 16.66 34.96 -23.27
CA ASP A 118 15.90 35.55 -24.38
C ASP A 118 15.46 34.44 -25.31
N TYR A 119 14.22 34.50 -25.79
CA TYR A 119 13.76 33.57 -26.82
C TYR A 119 14.47 33.91 -28.14
N LYS A 120 14.92 32.92 -28.92
CA LYS A 120 15.73 33.15 -30.13
C LYS A 120 14.91 33.48 -31.37
N ILE A 121 13.67 33.01 -31.45
CA ILE A 121 12.89 33.03 -32.69
C ILE A 121 11.92 34.21 -32.65
N GLY A 122 12.12 35.17 -33.56
CA GLY A 122 11.24 36.33 -33.66
C GLY A 122 11.54 37.45 -32.65
N THR A 123 12.64 37.36 -31.91
CA THR A 123 13.21 38.48 -31.14
C THR A 123 14.36 39.14 -31.92
N THR A 124 14.75 40.34 -31.51
CA THR A 124 15.84 41.09 -32.13
C THR A 124 17.03 41.25 -31.18
N THR A 125 16.94 42.21 -30.26
CA THR A 125 17.97 42.52 -29.27
C THR A 125 17.70 41.84 -27.92
N GLY A 126 16.50 41.28 -27.74
CA GLY A 126 16.04 40.67 -26.49
C GLY A 126 15.47 41.67 -25.49
N ILE A 127 16.00 42.91 -25.45
CA ILE A 127 15.66 43.90 -24.41
C ILE A 127 14.36 44.67 -24.68
N SER A 128 13.91 44.75 -25.93
CA SER A 128 12.71 45.54 -26.29
C SER A 128 11.45 45.01 -25.60
N ALA A 129 10.43 45.85 -25.46
CA ALA A 129 9.15 45.43 -24.87
C ALA A 129 8.51 44.26 -25.65
N HIS A 130 8.64 44.27 -26.98
CA HIS A 130 8.19 43.18 -27.84
C HIS A 130 8.92 41.88 -27.50
N ASP A 131 10.25 41.92 -27.46
CA ASP A 131 11.08 40.73 -27.28
C ASP A 131 10.91 40.12 -25.89
N ARG A 132 10.81 40.96 -24.85
CA ARG A 132 10.53 40.52 -23.48
C ARG A 132 9.13 39.93 -23.32
N ALA A 133 8.11 40.54 -23.94
CA ALA A 133 6.75 40.00 -23.92
C ALA A 133 6.67 38.65 -24.64
N LEU A 134 7.35 38.51 -25.78
CA LEU A 134 7.40 37.24 -26.52
C LEU A 134 8.15 36.17 -25.72
N THR A 135 9.30 36.52 -25.14
CA THR A 135 10.08 35.61 -24.29
C THR A 135 9.27 35.13 -23.09
N ALA A 136 8.56 36.02 -22.40
CA ALA A 136 7.68 35.66 -21.28
C ALA A 136 6.59 34.66 -21.69
N ARG A 137 5.88 34.90 -22.80
CA ARG A 137 4.87 33.96 -23.33
C ARG A 137 5.47 32.61 -23.71
N LYS A 138 6.71 32.59 -24.22
CA LYS A 138 7.38 31.36 -24.64
C LYS A 138 7.96 30.55 -23.48
N LEU A 139 8.32 31.21 -22.38
CA LEU A 139 8.74 30.50 -21.16
C LEU A 139 7.62 29.63 -20.56
N VAL A 140 6.36 30.02 -20.75
CA VAL A 140 5.18 29.27 -20.27
C VAL A 140 4.53 28.39 -21.35
N ASP A 141 5.10 28.34 -22.56
CA ASP A 141 4.56 27.55 -23.68
C ASP A 141 5.11 26.11 -23.63
N PRO A 142 4.26 25.09 -23.41
CA PRO A 142 4.72 23.71 -23.22
C PRO A 142 5.38 23.10 -24.47
N GLN A 143 5.26 23.72 -25.65
CA GLN A 143 5.88 23.25 -26.88
C GLN A 143 7.32 23.73 -27.08
N VAL A 144 7.79 24.67 -26.25
CA VAL A 144 9.12 25.27 -26.36
C VAL A 144 10.16 24.44 -25.60
N VAL A 145 11.35 24.29 -26.21
CA VAL A 145 12.43 23.43 -25.70
C VAL A 145 13.66 24.26 -25.25
N PRO A 146 14.58 23.71 -24.45
CA PRO A 146 15.77 24.43 -23.94
C PRO A 146 16.61 25.15 -25.00
N GLY A 147 16.71 24.56 -26.19
CA GLY A 147 17.52 25.06 -27.30
C GLY A 147 17.01 26.36 -27.92
N ASP A 148 15.74 26.70 -27.68
CA ASP A 148 15.10 27.89 -28.24
C ASP A 148 15.46 29.18 -27.48
N PHE A 149 16.16 29.07 -26.36
CA PHE A 149 16.59 30.21 -25.54
C PHE A 149 18.08 30.50 -25.64
N SER A 150 18.43 31.78 -25.71
CA SER A 150 19.77 32.30 -25.51
C SER A 150 20.01 32.58 -24.03
N ARG A 151 21.24 32.33 -23.57
CA ARG A 151 21.69 32.48 -22.17
C ARG A 151 23.09 33.13 -22.19
N PRO A 152 23.34 34.26 -21.49
CA PRO A 152 22.35 35.08 -20.79
C PRO A 152 21.39 35.80 -21.77
N GLY A 153 20.30 36.33 -21.23
CA GLY A 153 19.35 37.21 -21.93
C GLY A 153 18.80 38.31 -21.02
N HIS A 154 17.63 38.87 -21.36
CA HIS A 154 17.08 40.06 -20.70
C HIS A 154 15.78 39.82 -19.92
N MET A 155 15.16 38.65 -20.04
CA MET A 155 14.17 38.20 -19.06
C MET A 155 14.88 37.52 -17.89
N VAL A 156 14.40 37.79 -16.66
CA VAL A 156 15.01 37.29 -15.42
C VAL A 156 14.11 36.25 -14.77
N PRO A 157 14.31 34.94 -15.02
CA PRO A 157 13.47 33.94 -14.38
C PRO A 157 13.83 33.76 -12.90
N LEU A 158 12.81 33.43 -12.12
CA LEU A 158 12.87 33.14 -10.70
C LEU A 158 12.27 31.75 -10.46
N ARG A 159 12.88 30.98 -9.57
CA ARG A 159 12.31 29.70 -9.12
C ARG A 159 11.35 29.91 -7.96
N ALA A 160 10.07 29.64 -8.18
CA ALA A 160 9.07 29.61 -7.11
C ALA A 160 9.27 28.36 -6.23
N ARG A 161 9.02 28.51 -4.92
CA ARG A 161 9.00 27.34 -4.02
C ARG A 161 7.73 26.51 -4.22
N PRO A 162 7.85 25.16 -4.21
CA PRO A 162 6.72 24.26 -4.05
C PRO A 162 5.81 24.69 -2.90
N GLY A 163 4.50 24.66 -3.13
CA GLY A 163 3.47 25.13 -2.17
C GLY A 163 3.18 26.63 -2.16
N GLY A 164 3.87 27.47 -2.95
CA GLY A 164 3.55 28.87 -3.17
C GLY A 164 3.61 29.74 -1.90
N VAL A 165 2.69 30.71 -1.76
CA VAL A 165 2.73 31.68 -0.64
C VAL A 165 2.52 31.05 0.74
N LEU A 166 2.03 29.81 0.79
CA LEU A 166 1.91 29.02 2.02
C LEU A 166 3.27 28.52 2.52
N THR A 167 4.23 28.34 1.62
CA THR A 167 5.62 27.92 1.94
C THR A 167 6.52 29.13 2.15
N ARG A 168 6.41 30.15 1.29
CA ARG A 168 7.16 31.41 1.40
C ARG A 168 6.27 32.57 0.98
N LYS A 169 6.03 33.49 1.91
CA LYS A 169 5.30 34.74 1.65
C LYS A 169 6.16 35.75 0.88
N GLY A 170 6.30 35.56 -0.43
CA GLY A 170 7.01 36.50 -1.30
C GLY A 170 6.29 36.72 -2.64
N HIS A 171 6.65 37.78 -3.35
CA HIS A 171 6.04 38.12 -4.65
C HIS A 171 6.29 37.04 -5.70
N THR A 172 7.43 36.37 -5.67
CA THR A 172 7.74 35.23 -6.56
C THR A 172 6.67 34.15 -6.44
N GLU A 173 6.33 33.74 -5.22
CA GLU A 173 5.29 32.76 -4.96
C GLU A 173 3.88 33.31 -5.25
N ALA A 174 3.63 34.58 -4.91
CA ALA A 174 2.35 35.23 -5.17
C ALA A 174 2.02 35.28 -6.67
N ALA A 175 3.01 35.53 -7.52
CA ALA A 175 2.83 35.60 -8.97
C ALA A 175 2.39 34.26 -9.57
N ILE A 176 2.97 33.14 -9.10
CA ILE A 176 2.56 31.79 -9.51
C ILE A 176 1.18 31.45 -8.96
N ASP A 177 0.91 31.77 -7.70
CA ASP A 177 -0.38 31.48 -7.08
C ASP A 177 -1.53 32.23 -7.74
N MET A 178 -1.33 33.48 -8.17
CA MET A 178 -2.33 34.23 -8.94
C MET A 178 -2.63 33.56 -10.30
N CYS A 179 -1.62 33.05 -11.00
CA CYS A 179 -1.83 32.26 -12.23
C CYS A 179 -2.62 30.98 -11.95
N ASN A 180 -2.24 30.24 -10.91
CA ASN A 180 -2.92 28.99 -10.52
C ASN A 180 -4.38 29.22 -10.10
N LEU A 181 -4.64 30.24 -9.29
CA LEU A 181 -5.98 30.61 -8.82
C LEU A 181 -6.91 31.08 -9.95
N THR A 182 -6.35 31.49 -11.07
CA THR A 182 -7.10 31.96 -12.25
C THR A 182 -7.07 30.99 -13.44
N ASN A 183 -6.52 29.77 -13.24
CA ASN A 183 -6.37 28.75 -14.28
C ASN A 183 -5.60 29.22 -15.53
N LEU A 184 -4.63 30.12 -15.35
CA LEU A 184 -3.71 30.54 -16.40
C LEU A 184 -2.42 29.70 -16.36
N PRO A 185 -1.71 29.54 -17.49
CA PRO A 185 -0.42 28.86 -17.51
C PRO A 185 0.53 29.38 -16.42
N ALA A 186 1.21 28.47 -15.73
CA ALA A 186 2.05 28.75 -14.57
C ALA A 186 3.32 29.52 -14.96
N GLY A 187 3.20 30.84 -15.03
CA GLY A 187 4.31 31.78 -15.05
C GLY A 187 3.82 33.20 -14.85
N GLY A 188 4.26 33.83 -13.77
CA GLY A 188 3.83 35.15 -13.35
C GLY A 188 4.97 36.15 -13.49
N LEU A 189 4.72 37.26 -14.18
CA LEU A 189 5.63 38.39 -14.23
C LEU A 189 5.47 39.24 -12.98
N LEU A 190 6.57 39.75 -12.46
CA LEU A 190 6.61 40.64 -11.31
C LEU A 190 7.74 41.67 -11.48
N CYS A 191 7.50 42.89 -11.01
CA CYS A 191 8.50 43.95 -10.93
C CYS A 191 8.07 44.99 -9.90
N GLU A 192 9.04 45.47 -9.13
CA GLU A 192 8.84 46.37 -8.01
C GLU A 192 8.39 47.76 -8.48
N LEU A 193 7.43 48.35 -7.77
CA LEU A 193 7.01 49.73 -8.01
C LEU A 193 8.00 50.72 -7.37
N VAL A 194 8.37 51.73 -8.16
CA VAL A 194 9.22 52.84 -7.74
C VAL A 194 8.49 54.15 -7.95
N ASN A 195 8.72 55.12 -7.07
CA ASN A 195 8.20 56.46 -7.20
C ASN A 195 8.90 57.19 -8.35
N ASP A 196 8.12 57.94 -9.12
CA ASP A 196 8.61 58.84 -10.18
C ASP A 196 9.08 60.17 -9.54
N ASP A 197 9.98 60.05 -8.56
CA ASP A 197 10.65 61.17 -7.92
C ASP A 197 12.12 61.25 -8.38
N GLU A 198 12.79 62.36 -8.08
CA GLU A 198 14.17 62.58 -8.50
C GLU A 198 15.17 61.56 -7.91
N GLN A 199 14.76 60.81 -6.87
CA GLN A 199 15.60 59.83 -6.16
C GLN A 199 15.27 58.38 -6.53
N GLY A 200 14.18 58.13 -7.27
CA GLY A 200 13.68 56.79 -7.57
C GLY A 200 13.34 55.98 -6.32
N THR A 201 12.73 56.61 -5.30
CA THR A 201 12.45 55.91 -4.03
C THR A 201 11.48 54.73 -4.21
N MET A 202 11.58 53.71 -3.35
CA MET A 202 10.66 52.56 -3.41
C MET A 202 9.24 52.98 -3.03
N ALA A 203 8.25 52.59 -3.85
CA ALA A 203 6.86 52.88 -3.56
C ALA A 203 6.40 52.07 -2.34
N ARG A 204 5.84 52.78 -1.33
CA ARG A 204 5.30 52.16 -0.11
C ARG A 204 3.79 52.04 -0.22
N ARG A 205 3.16 51.44 0.80
CA ARG A 205 1.72 51.15 0.84
C ARG A 205 0.82 52.26 0.27
N ASP A 206 0.99 53.50 0.73
CA ASP A 206 0.12 54.61 0.33
C ASP A 206 0.45 55.10 -1.10
N ASP A 207 1.71 55.03 -1.52
CA ASP A 207 2.14 55.32 -2.90
C ASP A 207 1.57 54.27 -3.88
N CYS A 208 1.68 52.99 -3.54
CA CYS A 208 1.14 51.87 -4.31
C CYS A 208 -0.38 51.98 -4.45
N ARG A 209 -1.09 52.44 -3.40
CA ARG A 209 -2.54 52.69 -3.46
C ARG A 209 -2.87 53.83 -4.41
N ALA A 210 -2.17 54.95 -4.29
CA ALA A 210 -2.34 56.10 -5.18
C ALA A 210 -2.02 55.74 -6.63
N PHE A 211 -1.02 54.89 -6.86
CA PHE A 211 -0.69 54.35 -8.18
C PHE A 211 -1.81 53.46 -8.72
N ALA A 212 -2.30 52.51 -7.92
CA ALA A 212 -3.37 51.61 -8.32
C ALA A 212 -4.66 52.41 -8.65
N ASP A 213 -5.01 53.42 -7.87
CA ASP A 213 -6.19 54.26 -8.12
C ASP A 213 -6.05 55.10 -9.39
N ARG A 214 -4.86 55.65 -9.65
CA ARG A 214 -4.55 56.43 -10.87
C ARG A 214 -4.79 55.61 -12.14
N TRP A 215 -4.50 54.32 -12.09
CA TRP A 215 -4.55 53.43 -13.26
C TRP A 215 -5.75 52.45 -13.24
N GLY A 216 -6.62 52.56 -12.23
CA GLY A 216 -7.77 51.67 -12.08
C GLY A 216 -7.40 50.20 -11.81
N LEU A 217 -6.24 49.95 -11.20
CA LEU A 217 -5.74 48.61 -10.88
C LEU A 217 -6.25 48.14 -9.52
N LYS A 218 -6.33 46.82 -9.37
CA LYS A 218 -6.63 46.18 -8.08
C LYS A 218 -5.38 46.07 -7.24
N MET A 219 -5.51 46.31 -5.94
CA MET A 219 -4.42 46.20 -4.96
C MET A 219 -4.80 45.22 -3.85
N ILE A 220 -3.98 44.20 -3.67
CA ILE A 220 -4.13 43.14 -2.65
C ILE A 220 -2.80 42.94 -1.91
N SER A 221 -2.75 42.01 -0.96
CA SER A 221 -1.50 41.62 -0.29
C SER A 221 -1.19 40.13 -0.42
N VAL A 222 0.08 39.77 -0.21
CA VAL A 222 0.53 38.38 -0.14
C VAL A 222 -0.22 37.61 0.96
N GLU A 223 -0.47 38.23 2.12
CA GLU A 223 -1.27 37.63 3.18
C GLU A 223 -2.73 37.38 2.75
N MET A 224 -3.32 38.26 1.94
CA MET A 224 -4.66 38.02 1.38
C MET A 224 -4.67 36.83 0.42
N ILE A 225 -3.64 36.66 -0.41
CA ILE A 225 -3.49 35.47 -1.27
C ILE A 225 -3.30 34.23 -0.40
N ALA A 226 -2.47 34.28 0.65
CA ALA A 226 -2.26 33.15 1.56
C ALA A 226 -3.53 32.80 2.34
N LYS A 227 -4.29 33.80 2.77
CA LYS A 227 -5.60 33.62 3.42
C LYS A 227 -6.61 33.05 2.44
N TRP A 228 -6.66 33.56 1.21
CA TRP A 228 -7.52 33.06 0.14
C TRP A 228 -7.18 31.60 -0.20
N ARG A 229 -5.90 31.26 -0.39
CA ARG A 229 -5.44 29.88 -0.62
C ARG A 229 -5.69 28.97 0.55
N ARG A 230 -5.62 29.49 1.79
CA ARG A 230 -6.13 28.77 2.94
C ARG A 230 -7.63 28.57 2.73
N GLU A 231 -8.46 29.61 2.73
CA GLU A 231 -9.94 29.57 2.72
C GLU A 231 -10.59 28.87 1.53
N HIS A 232 -9.99 28.98 0.34
CA HIS A 232 -10.51 28.57 -0.97
C HIS A 232 -9.58 27.62 -1.74
N GLY A 233 -8.37 27.34 -1.23
CA GLY A 233 -7.74 26.05 -1.55
C GLY A 233 -8.68 24.93 -1.10
N PRO A 234 -8.52 23.67 -1.55
CA PRO A 234 -9.55 22.64 -1.31
C PRO A 234 -9.68 22.28 0.18
N LYS A 235 -10.48 23.09 0.86
CA LYS A 235 -10.79 23.10 2.29
C LYS A 235 -12.12 22.44 2.60
N ASN A 236 -12.83 21.97 1.57
CA ASN A 236 -14.06 21.21 1.73
C ASN A 236 -13.80 19.71 1.90
N MET A 237 -12.54 19.28 2.10
CA MET A 237 -12.26 17.88 2.41
C MET A 237 -12.95 17.51 3.72
N GLN A 238 -13.99 16.70 3.59
CA GLN A 238 -14.74 16.19 4.73
C GLN A 238 -13.97 15.01 5.31
N PHE A 239 -13.93 14.92 6.63
CA PHE A 239 -13.35 13.79 7.35
C PHE A 239 -14.45 12.99 8.04
N ARG A 240 -14.35 11.66 7.98
CA ARG A 240 -15.27 10.72 8.61
C ARG A 240 -14.47 9.74 9.47
N ARG A 241 -15.13 9.11 10.44
CA ARG A 241 -14.52 7.95 11.10
C ARG A 241 -14.46 6.79 10.13
N LEU A 242 -13.39 6.01 10.19
CA LEU A 242 -13.34 4.73 9.49
C LEU A 242 -14.03 3.67 10.35
N GLY A 243 -15.30 3.41 10.04
CA GLY A 243 -16.14 2.51 10.82
C GLY A 243 -16.22 2.90 12.30
N SER A 244 -16.01 1.92 13.18
CA SER A 244 -16.06 2.05 14.63
C SER A 244 -14.79 2.61 15.24
N SER A 245 -13.74 2.81 14.44
CA SER A 245 -12.45 3.28 14.93
C SER A 245 -12.45 4.76 15.33
N GLY A 246 -11.36 5.17 15.99
CA GLY A 246 -11.03 6.58 16.23
C GLY A 246 -10.35 7.27 15.05
N LEU A 247 -9.97 6.52 14.00
CA LEU A 247 -9.22 7.04 12.87
C LEU A 247 -10.14 7.89 11.99
N ARG A 248 -9.70 9.13 11.69
CA ARG A 248 -10.42 10.06 10.82
C ARG A 248 -9.81 10.03 9.43
N VAL A 249 -10.58 9.58 8.45
CA VAL A 249 -10.16 9.48 7.05
C VAL A 249 -10.83 10.56 6.20
N PRO A 250 -10.15 11.07 5.16
CA PRO A 250 -10.78 11.97 4.19
C PRO A 250 -11.84 11.20 3.39
N VAL A 251 -12.90 11.89 2.95
CA VAL A 251 -13.95 11.29 2.10
C VAL A 251 -13.39 10.77 0.78
N PHE A 252 -12.31 11.37 0.28
CA PHE A 252 -11.57 10.89 -0.88
C PHE A 252 -10.12 10.57 -0.49
N SER A 253 -9.66 9.38 -0.84
CA SER A 253 -8.27 8.93 -0.71
C SER A 253 -7.66 8.68 -2.09
N LEU A 254 -6.35 8.45 -2.15
CA LEU A 254 -5.64 8.21 -3.41
C LEU A 254 -5.10 6.78 -3.48
N GLY A 255 -5.36 6.08 -4.57
CA GLY A 255 -4.90 4.69 -4.78
C GLY A 255 -3.64 4.61 -5.64
N GLY A 256 -2.73 3.71 -5.29
CA GLY A 256 -1.49 3.45 -6.03
C GLY A 256 -1.60 2.44 -7.17
N TRP A 257 -2.74 1.79 -7.36
CA TRP A 257 -2.92 0.75 -8.37
C TRP A 257 -2.86 1.33 -9.80
N LEU A 258 -1.89 0.84 -10.60
CA LEU A 258 -1.55 1.26 -11.98
C LEU A 258 -1.00 2.69 -12.11
N THR A 259 -0.96 3.47 -11.02
CA THR A 259 -0.55 4.88 -11.02
C THR A 259 0.92 5.01 -10.62
N PHE A 260 1.24 4.85 -9.33
CA PHE A 260 2.59 5.04 -8.79
C PHE A 260 3.52 3.88 -9.15
N GLY A 261 4.73 4.21 -9.62
CA GLY A 261 5.71 3.22 -10.11
C GLY A 261 5.31 2.53 -11.43
N GLY A 262 4.15 2.88 -12.00
CA GLY A 262 3.61 2.29 -13.23
C GLY A 262 3.42 3.33 -14.34
N THR A 263 2.17 3.80 -14.50
CA THR A 263 1.77 4.68 -15.62
C THR A 263 2.15 6.16 -15.39
N VAL A 264 2.37 6.56 -14.13
CA VAL A 264 2.75 7.93 -13.76
C VAL A 264 4.23 7.93 -13.32
N LYS A 265 5.03 8.81 -13.94
CA LYS A 265 6.39 9.16 -13.50
C LYS A 265 6.36 10.61 -13.04
N GLY A 266 6.65 10.89 -11.76
CA GLY A 266 6.66 12.26 -11.20
C GLY A 266 5.95 12.37 -9.85
N ASP A 267 6.08 13.54 -9.22
CA ASP A 267 5.65 13.83 -7.84
C ASP A 267 4.11 13.84 -7.69
N PRO A 268 3.51 12.87 -6.97
CA PRO A 268 2.06 12.73 -6.85
C PRO A 268 1.43 13.54 -5.71
N LEU A 269 2.22 14.24 -4.89
CA LEU A 269 1.74 14.78 -3.60
C LEU A 269 1.78 16.31 -3.48
N GLU A 270 1.85 17.04 -4.59
CA GLU A 270 1.56 18.48 -4.59
C GLU A 270 0.04 18.76 -4.56
N HIS A 271 -0.54 18.82 -3.33
CA HIS A 271 -1.84 19.47 -3.03
C HIS A 271 -3.10 18.65 -3.48
N PRO A 272 -4.34 18.76 -2.90
CA PRO A 272 -4.85 19.34 -1.65
C PRO A 272 -5.65 18.37 -0.74
N GLY A 273 -5.48 18.43 0.58
CA GLY A 273 -6.42 17.89 1.57
C GLY A 273 -6.59 16.36 1.65
N ILE A 274 -6.23 15.61 0.61
CA ILE A 274 -6.11 14.15 0.67
C ILE A 274 -4.85 13.82 1.45
N ASN A 275 -5.04 13.15 2.58
CA ASN A 275 -3.94 12.66 3.40
C ASN A 275 -3.97 11.13 3.57
N MET A 276 -4.80 10.42 2.81
CA MET A 276 -4.87 8.96 2.84
C MET A 276 -4.43 8.37 1.51
N ILE A 277 -3.45 7.46 1.55
CA ILE A 277 -2.87 6.79 0.37
C ILE A 277 -3.01 5.28 0.55
N ASP A 278 -3.62 4.63 -0.45
CA ASP A 278 -3.92 3.21 -0.46
C ASP A 278 -3.02 2.44 -1.43
N LEU A 279 -2.32 1.44 -0.91
CA LEU A 279 -1.26 0.68 -1.58
C LEU A 279 -1.45 -0.83 -1.39
N ALA A 280 -0.58 -1.62 -2.00
CA ALA A 280 -0.48 -3.06 -1.79
C ALA A 280 0.92 -3.55 -2.14
N GLU A 281 1.37 -4.62 -1.48
CA GLU A 281 2.65 -5.24 -1.83
C GLU A 281 2.68 -5.65 -3.31
N GLY A 282 1.56 -6.14 -3.84
CA GLY A 282 1.49 -6.64 -5.22
C GLY A 282 1.48 -5.56 -6.30
N TYR A 283 1.27 -4.28 -5.95
CA TYR A 283 1.13 -3.21 -6.94
C TYR A 283 2.49 -2.86 -7.55
N ALA A 284 2.59 -2.99 -8.87
CA ALA A 284 3.83 -2.78 -9.62
C ALA A 284 5.03 -3.54 -9.01
N GLN A 285 4.82 -4.78 -8.55
CA GLN A 285 5.85 -5.58 -7.87
C GLN A 285 6.51 -4.87 -6.67
N GLY A 286 5.75 -4.01 -5.98
CA GLY A 286 6.19 -3.25 -4.81
C GLY A 286 6.72 -1.85 -5.14
N ASP A 287 6.87 -1.49 -6.42
CA ASP A 287 7.37 -0.16 -6.80
C ASP A 287 6.42 0.97 -6.43
N SER A 288 5.12 0.68 -6.32
CA SER A 288 4.13 1.64 -5.83
C SER A 288 4.45 2.11 -4.40
N GLU A 289 4.86 1.19 -3.52
CA GLU A 289 5.26 1.48 -2.14
C GLU A 289 6.62 2.20 -2.09
N ARG A 290 7.57 1.79 -2.94
CA ARG A 290 8.90 2.45 -3.02
C ARG A 290 8.79 3.90 -3.45
N GLU A 291 7.95 4.17 -4.44
CA GLU A 291 7.77 5.51 -4.98
C GLU A 291 7.10 6.43 -3.97
N ILE A 292 6.05 5.96 -3.28
CA ILE A 292 5.42 6.75 -2.22
C ILE A 292 6.39 6.99 -1.04
N GLY A 293 7.18 5.98 -0.65
CA GLY A 293 8.22 6.16 0.36
C GLY A 293 9.24 7.25 -0.01
N ARG A 294 9.69 7.27 -1.26
CA ARG A 294 10.58 8.32 -1.81
C ARG A 294 9.93 9.71 -1.74
N VAL A 295 8.69 9.82 -2.19
CA VAL A 295 7.97 11.11 -2.25
C VAL A 295 7.72 11.67 -0.84
N ILE A 296 7.34 10.84 0.13
CA ILE A 296 7.13 11.28 1.52
C ILE A 296 8.41 11.89 2.10
N GLU A 297 9.55 11.26 1.82
CA GLU A 297 10.87 11.71 2.26
C GLU A 297 11.28 13.03 1.57
N GLU A 298 11.11 13.13 0.25
CA GLU A 298 11.46 14.32 -0.54
C GLU A 298 10.63 15.55 -0.19
N LEU A 299 9.32 15.36 0.03
CA LEU A 299 8.42 16.45 0.42
C LEU A 299 8.50 16.80 1.91
N GLY A 300 9.22 16.01 2.71
CA GLY A 300 9.36 16.23 4.15
C GLY A 300 8.02 16.19 4.90
N ILE A 301 7.06 15.39 4.42
CA ILE A 301 5.72 15.31 5.02
C ILE A 301 5.84 14.60 6.37
N ARG A 302 5.28 15.19 7.43
CA ARG A 302 5.26 14.54 8.74
C ARG A 302 4.41 13.27 8.66
N ARG A 303 4.97 12.14 9.07
CA ARG A 303 4.26 10.84 9.04
C ARG A 303 2.91 10.87 9.76
N SER A 304 2.78 11.66 10.83
CA SER A 304 1.53 11.84 11.60
C SER A 304 0.41 12.57 10.85
N ASP A 305 0.75 13.27 9.76
CA ASP A 305 -0.23 14.00 8.94
C ASP A 305 -0.82 13.10 7.85
N LEU A 306 -0.24 11.92 7.62
CA LEU A 306 -0.63 10.93 6.60
C LEU A 306 -1.30 9.70 7.20
N ILE A 307 -2.18 9.10 6.40
CA ILE A 307 -2.80 7.79 6.61
C ILE A 307 -2.33 6.89 5.48
N LEU A 308 -1.43 5.96 5.79
CA LEU A 308 -0.94 4.97 4.82
C LEU A 308 -1.66 3.66 5.03
N THR A 309 -2.18 3.09 3.95
CA THR A 309 -2.78 1.75 3.97
C THR A 309 -2.07 0.86 2.96
N SER A 310 -1.81 -0.40 3.34
CA SER A 310 -1.29 -1.40 2.41
C SER A 310 -2.02 -2.74 2.54
N LYS A 311 -1.92 -3.57 1.50
CA LYS A 311 -2.60 -4.88 1.39
C LYS A 311 -1.59 -6.00 1.22
N ILE A 312 -1.83 -7.09 1.93
CA ILE A 312 -1.00 -8.30 1.92
C ILE A 312 -1.80 -9.49 1.37
N PHE A 313 -1.25 -10.18 0.36
CA PHE A 313 -1.68 -11.50 -0.14
C PHE A 313 -0.78 -12.09 -1.25
N PHE A 314 -0.20 -11.28 -2.16
CA PHE A 314 0.36 -11.74 -3.45
C PHE A 314 1.91 -11.76 -3.53
N GLY A 315 2.62 -11.28 -2.51
CA GLY A 315 4.10 -11.29 -2.38
C GLY A 315 4.91 -11.02 -3.64
N LEU A 316 4.74 -9.82 -4.21
CA LEU A 316 5.49 -9.28 -5.35
C LEU A 316 5.53 -10.18 -6.61
N GLY A 317 4.61 -11.13 -6.77
CA GLY A 317 4.65 -12.09 -7.89
C GLY A 317 5.79 -13.11 -7.77
N ARG A 318 6.45 -13.19 -6.61
CA ARG A 318 7.38 -14.26 -6.28
C ARG A 318 6.62 -15.57 -6.29
N LYS A 319 7.34 -16.63 -6.64
CA LYS A 319 6.71 -17.93 -6.78
C LYS A 319 6.71 -18.72 -5.49
N GLY A 320 7.46 -18.39 -4.44
CA GLY A 320 7.65 -19.27 -3.29
C GLY A 320 6.34 -19.72 -2.61
N PRO A 321 6.36 -20.89 -1.93
CA PRO A 321 5.16 -21.50 -1.36
C PRO A 321 4.50 -20.65 -0.26
N ASN A 322 5.32 -19.87 0.44
CA ASN A 322 4.91 -19.00 1.54
C ASN A 322 5.01 -17.51 1.18
N ASP A 323 5.30 -17.16 -0.08
CA ASP A 323 5.30 -15.77 -0.56
C ASP A 323 3.87 -15.26 -0.82
N ARG A 324 2.82 -16.00 -0.44
CA ARG A 324 1.44 -15.59 -0.69
C ARG A 324 0.43 -16.18 0.30
N GLY A 325 -0.74 -15.54 0.37
CA GLY A 325 -1.86 -15.92 1.21
C GLY A 325 -1.92 -15.11 2.50
N LEU A 326 -2.61 -15.63 3.51
CA LEU A 326 -2.78 -14.98 4.81
C LEU A 326 -2.22 -15.84 5.96
N SER A 327 -1.18 -16.63 5.69
CA SER A 327 -0.46 -17.32 6.76
C SER A 327 0.24 -16.30 7.66
N ARG A 328 0.46 -16.67 8.93
CA ARG A 328 1.20 -15.83 9.88
C ARG A 328 2.57 -15.41 9.35
N LYS A 329 3.27 -16.33 8.68
CA LYS A 329 4.55 -16.06 8.01
C LYS A 329 4.41 -14.95 6.95
N HIS A 330 3.51 -15.11 5.99
CA HIS A 330 3.35 -14.14 4.89
C HIS A 330 2.85 -12.78 5.38
N ILE A 331 1.92 -12.75 6.34
CA ILE A 331 1.43 -11.50 6.92
C ILE A 331 2.57 -10.72 7.56
N ILE A 332 3.37 -11.36 8.42
CA ILE A 332 4.42 -10.67 9.17
C ILE A 332 5.59 -10.27 8.24
N GLU A 333 6.05 -11.18 7.38
CA GLU A 333 7.11 -10.89 6.42
C GLU A 333 6.68 -9.83 5.40
N GLY A 334 5.49 -9.98 4.81
CA GLY A 334 4.94 -9.04 3.83
C GLY A 334 4.80 -7.62 4.40
N VAL A 335 4.32 -7.47 5.64
CA VAL A 335 4.25 -6.16 6.30
C VAL A 335 5.65 -5.58 6.54
N ASN A 336 6.60 -6.36 7.05
CA ASN A 336 7.98 -5.87 7.26
C ASN A 336 8.58 -5.35 5.96
N GLU A 337 8.44 -6.10 4.86
CA GLU A 337 8.95 -5.68 3.58
C GLU A 337 8.19 -4.46 3.00
N THR A 338 6.88 -4.35 3.26
CA THR A 338 6.09 -3.15 2.91
C THR A 338 6.64 -1.91 3.63
N LEU A 339 6.94 -2.03 4.92
CA LEU A 339 7.52 -0.94 5.72
C LEU A 339 8.90 -0.53 5.22
N GLU A 340 9.75 -1.49 4.85
CA GLU A 340 11.04 -1.22 4.21
C GLU A 340 10.89 -0.46 2.88
N ARG A 341 9.94 -0.89 2.03
CA ARG A 341 9.68 -0.22 0.75
C ARG A 341 9.15 1.20 0.96
N LEU A 342 8.26 1.39 1.92
CA LEU A 342 7.70 2.70 2.28
C LEU A 342 8.68 3.59 3.06
N ARG A 343 9.80 3.04 3.55
CA ARG A 343 10.76 3.74 4.42
C ARG A 343 10.09 4.34 5.67
N THR A 344 9.16 3.59 6.26
CA THR A 344 8.43 3.99 7.48
C THR A 344 8.40 2.84 8.47
N ASP A 345 8.18 3.17 9.73
CA ASP A 345 8.05 2.28 10.87
C ASP A 345 6.64 1.68 11.02
N TYR A 346 5.61 2.31 10.45
CA TYR A 346 4.24 1.81 10.50
C TYR A 346 3.37 2.21 9.30
N VAL A 347 2.34 1.41 9.03
CA VAL A 347 1.15 1.82 8.25
C VAL A 347 -0.02 2.09 9.20
N ASP A 348 -0.97 2.93 8.82
CA ASP A 348 -2.13 3.18 9.68
C ASP A 348 -3.08 1.98 9.67
N ILE A 349 -3.22 1.33 8.51
CA ILE A 349 -4.05 0.15 8.34
C ILE A 349 -3.36 -0.85 7.41
N VAL A 350 -3.31 -2.11 7.84
CA VAL A 350 -2.99 -3.22 6.96
C VAL A 350 -4.26 -3.99 6.58
N PHE A 351 -4.47 -4.23 5.30
CA PHE A 351 -5.62 -4.95 4.78
C PHE A 351 -5.24 -6.37 4.34
N ALA A 352 -6.09 -7.35 4.63
CA ALA A 352 -6.07 -8.63 3.93
C ALA A 352 -6.61 -8.42 2.50
N HIS A 353 -5.76 -8.54 1.46
CA HIS A 353 -6.16 -8.18 0.08
C HIS A 353 -7.28 -9.06 -0.49
N ARG A 354 -7.34 -10.32 -0.03
CA ARG A 354 -8.30 -11.35 -0.44
C ARG A 354 -8.55 -12.28 0.74
N PRO A 355 -9.69 -12.98 0.79
CA PRO A 355 -9.84 -14.08 1.73
C PRO A 355 -8.89 -15.23 1.37
N ASP A 356 -8.35 -15.90 2.38
CA ASP A 356 -7.57 -17.13 2.21
C ASP A 356 -8.36 -18.29 2.81
N PRO A 357 -9.13 -19.05 2.00
CA PRO A 357 -9.93 -20.17 2.52
C PRO A 357 -9.05 -21.33 2.99
N THR A 358 -7.76 -21.29 2.68
CA THR A 358 -6.85 -22.34 3.13
C THR A 358 -6.48 -22.08 4.59
N VAL A 359 -6.24 -20.84 5.03
CA VAL A 359 -5.69 -20.53 6.37
C VAL A 359 -6.81 -20.40 7.43
N PRO A 360 -6.67 -21.00 8.64
CA PRO A 360 -7.66 -20.84 9.70
C PRO A 360 -7.83 -19.37 10.12
N MET A 361 -9.07 -18.94 10.35
CA MET A 361 -9.38 -17.55 10.72
C MET A 361 -8.66 -17.10 12.00
N GLU A 362 -8.47 -17.99 12.98
CA GLU A 362 -7.70 -17.69 14.20
C GLU A 362 -6.26 -17.28 13.89
N GLU A 363 -5.58 -17.97 12.96
CA GLU A 363 -4.22 -17.61 12.58
C GLU A 363 -4.17 -16.23 11.91
N VAL A 364 -5.12 -15.95 11.01
CA VAL A 364 -5.24 -14.66 10.32
C VAL A 364 -5.43 -13.52 11.33
N VAL A 365 -6.42 -13.63 12.22
CA VAL A 365 -6.73 -12.60 13.23
C VAL A 365 -5.56 -12.39 14.18
N ARG A 366 -4.91 -13.47 14.66
CA ARG A 366 -3.72 -13.36 15.54
C ARG A 366 -2.51 -12.76 14.83
N ALA A 367 -2.31 -13.03 13.54
CA ALA A 367 -1.20 -12.46 12.77
C ALA A 367 -1.36 -10.95 12.60
N PHE A 368 -2.55 -10.47 12.24
CA PHE A 368 -2.82 -9.03 12.16
C PHE A 368 -2.75 -8.33 13.52
N ASN A 369 -3.22 -8.98 14.59
CA ASN A 369 -3.06 -8.44 15.95
C ASN A 369 -1.60 -8.34 16.36
N HIS A 370 -0.77 -9.33 16.03
CA HIS A 370 0.67 -9.26 16.27
C HIS A 370 1.33 -8.09 15.54
N VAL A 371 0.93 -7.82 14.28
CA VAL A 371 1.40 -6.64 13.54
C VAL A 371 1.02 -5.34 14.28
N ILE A 372 -0.18 -5.28 14.89
CA ILE A 372 -0.63 -4.12 15.66
C ILE A 372 0.14 -3.98 16.98
N GLU A 373 0.24 -5.06 17.74
CA GLU A 373 0.92 -5.09 19.05
C GLU A 373 2.41 -4.77 18.95
N THR A 374 3.04 -5.11 17.82
CA THR A 374 4.44 -4.77 17.53
C THR A 374 4.62 -3.35 16.97
N GLY A 375 3.54 -2.57 16.86
CA GLY A 375 3.57 -1.17 16.44
C GLY A 375 3.76 -0.95 14.94
N LYS A 376 3.62 -2.00 14.12
CA LYS A 376 3.82 -1.96 12.65
C LYS A 376 2.55 -1.55 11.90
N ALA A 377 1.39 -1.68 12.54
CA ALA A 377 0.13 -1.07 12.12
C ALA A 377 -0.67 -0.56 13.31
N PHE A 378 -1.58 0.40 13.11
CA PHE A 378 -2.53 0.79 14.17
C PHE A 378 -3.83 -0.01 14.11
N TYR A 379 -4.27 -0.36 12.89
CA TYR A 379 -5.50 -1.10 12.66
C TYR A 379 -5.30 -2.14 11.55
N TRP A 380 -6.29 -3.02 11.39
CA TRP A 380 -6.36 -3.91 10.24
C TRP A 380 -7.76 -3.96 9.65
N GLY A 381 -7.85 -4.38 8.39
CA GLY A 381 -9.11 -4.48 7.65
C GLY A 381 -9.12 -5.64 6.67
N THR A 382 -10.26 -5.81 6.02
CA THR A 382 -10.52 -6.87 5.04
C THR A 382 -10.76 -6.28 3.65
N SER A 383 -10.51 -7.03 2.58
CA SER A 383 -10.71 -6.57 1.20
C SER A 383 -11.22 -7.71 0.32
N GLU A 384 -12.37 -7.50 -0.31
CA GLU A 384 -13.15 -8.48 -1.05
C GLU A 384 -13.50 -9.72 -0.22
N TRP A 385 -13.87 -9.50 1.05
CA TRP A 385 -14.39 -10.55 1.93
C TRP A 385 -15.91 -10.58 1.89
N SER A 386 -16.47 -11.76 2.15
CA SER A 386 -17.91 -11.92 2.39
C SER A 386 -18.30 -11.45 3.77
N ALA A 387 -19.57 -11.06 3.94
CA ALA A 387 -20.06 -10.66 5.25
C ALA A 387 -19.89 -11.76 6.31
N ARG A 388 -20.06 -13.03 5.91
CA ARG A 388 -19.82 -14.20 6.76
C ARG A 388 -18.37 -14.30 7.24
N GLN A 389 -17.40 -14.07 6.36
CA GLN A 389 -15.98 -14.12 6.74
C GLN A 389 -15.60 -12.97 7.68
N VAL A 390 -16.16 -11.78 7.46
CA VAL A 390 -15.99 -10.64 8.38
C VAL A 390 -16.61 -10.97 9.75
N GLU A 391 -17.80 -11.55 9.79
CA GLU A 391 -18.43 -11.97 11.05
C GLU A 391 -17.62 -13.05 11.77
N GLU A 392 -17.05 -14.02 11.05
CA GLU A 392 -16.16 -15.03 11.61
C GLU A 392 -14.91 -14.39 12.22
N ALA A 393 -14.29 -13.43 11.53
CA ALA A 393 -13.15 -12.68 12.06
C ALA A 393 -13.51 -11.90 13.35
N HIS A 394 -14.67 -11.24 13.38
CA HIS A 394 -15.17 -10.56 14.59
C HIS A 394 -15.45 -11.54 15.73
N HIS A 395 -16.03 -12.70 15.44
CA HIS A 395 -16.31 -13.73 16.43
C HIS A 395 -15.02 -14.25 17.07
N VAL A 396 -14.02 -14.58 16.23
CA VAL A 396 -12.69 -15.00 16.67
C VAL A 396 -12.02 -13.91 17.49
N ALA A 397 -12.02 -12.66 17.01
CA ALA A 397 -11.42 -11.54 17.73
C ALA A 397 -12.06 -11.35 19.12
N SER A 398 -13.39 -11.37 19.20
CA SER A 398 -14.12 -11.26 20.47
C SER A 398 -13.82 -12.42 21.43
N LYS A 399 -13.87 -13.66 20.93
CA LYS A 399 -13.58 -14.87 21.71
C LYS A 399 -12.18 -14.84 22.32
N LEU A 400 -11.22 -14.27 21.59
CA LEU A 400 -9.81 -14.21 21.96
C LEU A 400 -9.41 -12.85 22.54
N ASN A 401 -10.35 -11.94 22.81
CA ASN A 401 -10.05 -10.59 23.30
C ASN A 401 -8.97 -9.85 22.46
N LEU A 402 -9.08 -9.98 21.14
CA LEU A 402 -8.21 -9.36 20.14
C LEU A 402 -8.93 -8.22 19.41
N ILE A 403 -8.16 -7.39 18.71
CA ILE A 403 -8.66 -6.32 17.84
C ILE A 403 -9.31 -6.93 16.61
N ALA A 404 -10.61 -6.68 16.43
CA ALA A 404 -11.38 -7.04 15.24
C ALA A 404 -10.99 -6.12 14.06
N PRO A 405 -11.21 -6.54 12.80
CA PRO A 405 -10.97 -5.66 11.67
C PRO A 405 -11.94 -4.45 11.74
N ILE A 406 -11.60 -3.33 11.11
CA ILE A 406 -12.38 -2.08 11.26
C ILE A 406 -13.06 -1.60 9.98
N SER A 407 -12.64 -2.11 8.82
CA SER A 407 -13.15 -1.69 7.53
C SER A 407 -13.03 -2.80 6.50
N GLU A 408 -14.01 -2.84 5.60
CA GLU A 408 -13.92 -3.57 4.34
C GLU A 408 -13.46 -2.61 3.25
N GLN A 409 -12.52 -3.04 2.42
CA GLN A 409 -12.23 -2.40 1.15
C GLN A 409 -13.01 -3.11 0.02
N VAL A 410 -14.07 -2.47 -0.46
CA VAL A 410 -15.07 -3.05 -1.37
C VAL A 410 -15.06 -2.37 -2.74
N GLN A 411 -15.28 -3.15 -3.79
CA GLN A 411 -15.45 -2.61 -5.14
C GLN A 411 -16.77 -1.84 -5.26
N TYR A 412 -16.75 -0.68 -5.89
CA TYR A 412 -17.97 0.04 -6.23
C TYR A 412 -18.76 -0.67 -7.36
N GLN A 413 -19.92 -1.24 -7.04
CA GLN A 413 -20.60 -2.20 -7.92
C GLN A 413 -21.83 -1.65 -8.66
N TYR A 414 -22.15 -0.35 -8.54
CA TYR A 414 -23.44 0.19 -9.00
C TYR A 414 -23.61 0.27 -10.53
N VAL A 415 -22.54 0.27 -11.32
CA VAL A 415 -22.64 0.07 -12.79
C VAL A 415 -22.21 -1.34 -13.18
N ILE A 416 -21.61 -2.09 -12.25
CA ILE A 416 -20.93 -3.36 -12.53
C ILE A 416 -21.76 -4.60 -12.17
N SER A 417 -22.91 -4.47 -11.50
CA SER A 417 -23.81 -5.59 -11.21
C SER A 417 -24.33 -6.33 -12.46
N SER A 418 -24.16 -5.76 -13.65
CA SER A 418 -24.36 -6.45 -14.94
C SER A 418 -23.09 -6.59 -15.80
N LEU A 419 -21.90 -6.16 -15.35
CA LEU A 419 -20.69 -6.05 -16.18
C LEU A 419 -19.67 -7.17 -16.10
N ASP A 420 -19.50 -7.87 -14.98
CA ASP A 420 -18.34 -8.77 -14.90
C ASP A 420 -18.58 -9.91 -13.90
N GLU A 421 -19.15 -11.01 -14.39
CA GLU A 421 -18.96 -12.33 -13.76
C GLU A 421 -17.57 -12.91 -14.06
N HIS A 422 -16.80 -12.32 -14.98
CA HIS A 422 -15.61 -12.95 -15.58
C HIS A 422 -14.26 -12.36 -15.13
N LEU A 423 -14.26 -11.33 -14.29
CA LEU A 423 -13.05 -10.86 -13.59
C LEU A 423 -12.72 -11.71 -12.34
N TYR A 424 -13.58 -12.65 -11.96
CA TYR A 424 -13.40 -13.50 -10.80
C TYR A 424 -12.79 -14.86 -11.14
N SER A 425 -11.94 -15.35 -10.25
CA SER A 425 -11.51 -16.75 -10.26
C SER A 425 -12.76 -17.67 -10.18
N PRO A 426 -12.80 -18.79 -10.93
CA PRO A 426 -13.93 -19.71 -10.85
C PRO A 426 -14.14 -20.16 -9.40
N GLY A 427 -15.28 -19.79 -8.79
CA GLY A 427 -15.66 -20.24 -7.44
C GLY A 427 -16.08 -19.16 -6.45
N VAL A 428 -15.92 -17.86 -6.74
CA VAL A 428 -16.45 -16.77 -5.90
C VAL A 428 -17.60 -16.10 -6.64
N SER A 429 -18.83 -16.51 -6.36
CA SER A 429 -20.00 -15.86 -6.96
C SER A 429 -20.10 -14.39 -6.54
N ALA A 430 -20.60 -13.54 -7.43
CA ALA A 430 -20.92 -12.13 -7.17
C ALA A 430 -21.87 -11.89 -5.97
N ALA A 431 -22.47 -12.95 -5.40
CA ALA A 431 -23.24 -12.93 -4.16
C ALA A 431 -22.40 -12.83 -2.87
N CYS A 432 -21.07 -12.85 -2.94
CA CYS A 432 -20.19 -13.08 -1.78
C CYS A 432 -19.32 -11.88 -1.36
N THR A 433 -19.55 -10.65 -1.82
CA THR A 433 -18.85 -9.46 -1.31
C THR A 433 -19.75 -8.67 -0.35
N VAL A 434 -19.19 -8.03 0.68
CA VAL A 434 -19.91 -7.01 1.48
C VAL A 434 -20.32 -5.88 0.53
N ASN A 435 -21.50 -5.97 -0.06
CA ASN A 435 -21.89 -5.07 -1.13
C ASN A 435 -22.33 -3.73 -0.51
N ALA A 436 -21.62 -2.64 -0.81
CA ALA A 436 -22.02 -1.28 -0.40
C ALA A 436 -23.30 -0.79 -1.10
N SER A 437 -23.89 -1.59 -2.00
CA SER A 437 -25.07 -1.24 -2.80
C SER A 437 -26.23 -2.24 -2.76
N ASN A 438 -26.07 -3.40 -2.10
CA ASN A 438 -27.19 -4.30 -1.77
C ASN A 438 -27.27 -4.43 -0.24
N PRO A 439 -28.12 -3.62 0.43
CA PRO A 439 -28.21 -3.58 1.89
C PRO A 439 -28.57 -4.93 2.53
N SER A 440 -29.28 -5.80 1.82
CA SER A 440 -29.90 -6.99 2.41
C SER A 440 -28.91 -8.04 2.97
N THR A 441 -27.64 -8.07 2.54
CA THR A 441 -26.64 -9.07 2.99
C THR A 441 -25.50 -8.48 3.84
N SER A 442 -25.31 -7.17 3.87
CA SER A 442 -24.17 -6.50 4.51
C SER A 442 -24.55 -5.44 5.57
N GLU A 443 -25.78 -4.94 5.56
CA GLU A 443 -26.25 -3.88 6.48
C GLU A 443 -26.14 -4.28 7.95
N TYR A 444 -26.33 -5.58 8.26
CA TYR A 444 -26.15 -6.08 9.61
C TYR A 444 -24.72 -5.90 10.14
N LEU A 445 -23.68 -5.88 9.30
CA LEU A 445 -22.30 -5.63 9.75
C LEU A 445 -22.13 -4.17 10.17
N PHE A 446 -22.75 -3.25 9.42
CA PHE A 446 -22.75 -1.84 9.74
C PHE A 446 -23.54 -1.56 11.02
N ASP A 447 -24.72 -2.19 11.17
CA ASP A 447 -25.53 -2.00 12.37
C ASP A 447 -24.93 -2.66 13.62
N LYS A 448 -24.40 -3.88 13.48
CA LYS A 448 -23.88 -4.68 14.60
C LYS A 448 -22.49 -4.23 15.06
N TYR A 449 -21.62 -3.88 14.12
CA TYR A 449 -20.20 -3.60 14.40
C TYR A 449 -19.78 -2.17 14.08
N ASN A 450 -20.67 -1.36 13.49
CA ASN A 450 -20.33 -0.04 12.94
C ASN A 450 -19.12 -0.14 11.99
N TYR A 451 -19.12 -1.17 11.13
CA TYR A 451 -17.98 -1.49 10.26
C TYR A 451 -17.79 -0.40 9.17
N GLY A 452 -16.55 -0.04 8.86
CA GLY A 452 -16.25 0.96 7.83
C GLY A 452 -16.30 0.37 6.43
N THR A 453 -16.55 1.21 5.42
CA THR A 453 -16.25 0.85 4.02
C THR A 453 -15.29 1.82 3.37
N THR A 454 -14.31 1.25 2.68
CA THR A 454 -13.33 1.92 1.83
C THR A 454 -13.62 1.51 0.39
N ILE A 455 -14.20 2.39 -0.40
CA ILE A 455 -14.70 2.03 -1.74
C ILE A 455 -13.57 2.20 -2.77
N TRP A 456 -13.33 1.19 -3.60
CA TRP A 456 -12.37 1.27 -4.71
C TRP A 456 -13.06 1.12 -6.08
N SER A 457 -12.36 1.55 -7.15
CA SER A 457 -12.89 1.57 -8.52
C SER A 457 -14.22 2.29 -8.70
N ALA A 458 -14.42 3.41 -7.99
CA ALA A 458 -15.64 4.21 -8.08
C ALA A 458 -15.97 4.72 -9.50
N LEU A 459 -14.98 4.79 -10.39
CA LEU A 459 -15.15 5.15 -11.80
C LEU A 459 -15.14 3.94 -12.75
N ALA A 460 -15.18 2.70 -12.24
CA ALA A 460 -15.16 1.46 -13.01
C ALA A 460 -14.02 1.41 -14.04
N SER A 461 -12.78 1.59 -13.57
CA SER A 461 -11.58 1.70 -14.43
C SER A 461 -11.62 2.82 -15.49
N GLY A 462 -12.50 3.81 -15.29
CA GLY A 462 -12.68 4.95 -16.19
C GLY A 462 -13.91 4.84 -17.09
N LEU A 463 -14.69 3.76 -17.01
CA LEU A 463 -15.95 3.62 -17.78
C LEU A 463 -16.92 4.75 -17.45
N LEU A 464 -16.99 5.15 -16.18
CA LEU A 464 -17.88 6.22 -15.69
C LEU A 464 -17.30 7.63 -15.88
N THR A 465 -16.37 7.81 -16.81
CA THR A 465 -15.95 9.15 -17.26
C THR A 465 -16.55 9.52 -18.62
N GLY A 466 -17.37 8.64 -19.22
CA GLY A 466 -17.96 8.85 -20.56
C GLY A 466 -16.98 8.77 -21.73
N LYS A 467 -15.67 8.67 -21.48
CA LYS A 467 -14.63 8.66 -22.53
C LYS A 467 -14.68 7.45 -23.46
N TYR A 468 -15.37 6.38 -23.04
CA TYR A 468 -15.53 5.15 -23.81
C TYR A 468 -16.83 5.08 -24.61
N ASN A 469 -17.65 6.14 -24.59
CA ASN A 469 -18.96 6.16 -25.24
C ASN A 469 -18.89 5.97 -26.76
N ASP A 470 -17.79 6.38 -27.39
CA ASP A 470 -17.57 6.35 -28.84
C ASP A 470 -16.38 5.45 -29.25
N GLY A 471 -15.99 4.51 -28.38
CA GLY A 471 -14.86 3.59 -28.58
C GLY A 471 -13.72 3.80 -27.59
N ILE A 472 -12.61 3.08 -27.76
CA ILE A 472 -11.46 3.11 -26.84
C ILE A 472 -10.49 4.24 -27.24
N PRO A 473 -10.32 5.30 -26.42
CA PRO A 473 -9.39 6.37 -26.74
C PRO A 473 -7.93 5.92 -26.61
N LYS A 474 -7.05 6.45 -27.48
CA LYS A 474 -5.60 6.27 -27.36
C LYS A 474 -5.06 6.83 -26.04
N GLY A 475 -4.14 6.11 -25.41
CA GLY A 475 -3.57 6.46 -24.10
C GLY A 475 -4.52 6.26 -22.92
N SER A 476 -5.72 5.70 -23.15
CA SER A 476 -6.64 5.33 -22.08
C SER A 476 -6.17 4.05 -21.36
N ARG A 477 -6.76 3.73 -20.21
CA ARG A 477 -6.38 2.56 -19.42
C ARG A 477 -6.58 1.24 -20.20
N PHE A 478 -7.66 1.13 -20.97
CA PHE A 478 -7.94 -0.03 -21.82
C PHE A 478 -7.00 -0.13 -23.04
N ASP A 479 -6.50 1.00 -23.55
CA ASP A 479 -5.53 1.03 -24.66
C ASP A 479 -4.11 0.67 -24.20
N THR A 480 -3.70 1.19 -23.04
CA THR A 480 -2.35 1.00 -22.50
C THR A 480 -2.13 -0.35 -21.82
N ASN A 481 -3.21 -1.06 -21.45
CA ASN A 481 -3.16 -2.35 -20.76
C ASN A 481 -4.08 -3.40 -21.45
N PRO A 482 -3.87 -3.70 -22.74
CA PRO A 482 -4.82 -4.45 -23.55
C PRO A 482 -4.96 -5.92 -23.14
N GLU A 483 -3.86 -6.56 -22.71
CA GLU A 483 -3.86 -7.95 -22.21
C GLU A 483 -4.73 -8.10 -20.95
N PHE A 484 -4.62 -7.14 -20.02
CA PHE A 484 -5.34 -7.19 -18.74
C PHE A 484 -6.84 -6.91 -18.91
N PHE A 485 -7.20 -5.97 -19.77
CA PHE A 485 -8.60 -5.57 -20.00
C PHE A 485 -9.25 -6.27 -21.20
N LYS A 486 -8.61 -7.30 -21.78
CA LYS A 486 -9.11 -7.99 -22.97
C LYS A 486 -10.57 -8.42 -22.83
N ASN A 487 -10.90 -9.12 -21.74
CA ASN A 487 -12.26 -9.60 -21.48
C ASN A 487 -13.25 -8.45 -21.30
N THR A 488 -12.86 -7.40 -20.59
CA THR A 488 -13.69 -6.20 -20.39
C THR A 488 -13.97 -5.51 -21.73
N VAL A 489 -12.94 -5.32 -22.57
CA VAL A 489 -13.05 -4.72 -23.91
C VAL A 489 -13.94 -5.55 -24.84
N GLU A 490 -13.76 -6.88 -24.84
CA GLU A 490 -14.62 -7.80 -25.58
C GLU A 490 -16.07 -7.73 -25.10
N SER A 491 -16.29 -7.61 -23.78
CA SER A 491 -17.64 -7.50 -23.21
C SER A 491 -18.35 -6.20 -23.61
N LEU A 492 -17.63 -5.08 -23.72
CA LEU A 492 -18.19 -3.79 -24.14
C LEU A 492 -18.68 -3.81 -25.59
N SER A 493 -18.13 -4.70 -26.41
CA SER A 493 -18.54 -4.88 -27.81
C SER A 493 -19.80 -5.75 -27.98
N LYS A 494 -20.27 -6.40 -26.90
CA LYS A 494 -21.49 -7.24 -26.90
C LYS A 494 -22.72 -6.38 -26.58
N GLU A 495 -23.92 -6.92 -26.86
CA GLU A 495 -25.20 -6.23 -26.65
C GLU A 495 -25.36 -5.71 -25.22
N ASP A 496 -25.01 -6.51 -24.22
CA ASP A 496 -25.06 -6.09 -22.80
C ASP A 496 -24.05 -4.99 -22.49
N GLY A 497 -22.88 -5.00 -23.12
CA GLY A 497 -21.87 -3.94 -23.09
C GLY A 497 -22.40 -2.61 -23.60
N GLN A 498 -23.08 -2.64 -24.75
CA GLN A 498 -23.68 -1.46 -25.39
C GLN A 498 -24.83 -0.87 -24.55
N LYS A 499 -25.70 -1.72 -23.97
CA LYS A 499 -26.75 -1.26 -23.03
C LYS A 499 -26.18 -0.46 -21.86
N LYS A 500 -24.95 -0.77 -21.42
CA LYS A 500 -24.31 -0.06 -20.31
C LYS A 500 -23.70 1.26 -20.75
N ILE A 501 -23.13 1.32 -21.95
CA ILE A 501 -22.68 2.59 -22.55
C ILE A 501 -23.87 3.55 -22.68
N GLU A 502 -25.05 3.06 -23.08
CA GLU A 502 -26.25 3.89 -23.14
C GLU A 502 -26.68 4.40 -21.75
N LYS A 503 -26.68 3.55 -20.71
CA LYS A 503 -26.89 4.02 -19.32
C LYS A 503 -25.87 5.10 -18.90
N VAL A 504 -24.60 4.96 -19.30
CA VAL A 504 -23.58 5.99 -19.03
C VAL A 504 -23.88 7.28 -19.78
N LYS A 505 -24.35 7.23 -21.04
CA LYS A 505 -24.77 8.42 -21.79
C LYS A 505 -25.96 9.12 -21.13
N GLU A 506 -26.95 8.37 -20.65
CA GLU A 506 -28.08 8.91 -19.89
C GLU A 506 -27.63 9.59 -18.59
N LEU A 507 -26.72 8.94 -17.84
CA LEU A 507 -26.12 9.54 -16.63
C LEU A 507 -25.32 10.81 -16.95
N THR A 508 -24.58 10.85 -18.06
CA THR A 508 -23.87 12.05 -18.51
C THR A 508 -24.85 13.18 -18.78
N ALA A 509 -25.93 12.91 -19.52
CA ALA A 509 -26.95 13.91 -19.80
C ALA A 509 -27.60 14.44 -18.51
N PHE A 510 -27.88 13.56 -17.55
CA PHE A 510 -28.42 13.95 -16.24
C PHE A 510 -27.43 14.80 -15.43
N ALA A 511 -26.15 14.39 -15.35
CA ALA A 511 -25.11 15.11 -14.63
C ALA A 511 -24.91 16.54 -15.18
N GLU A 512 -24.84 16.69 -16.50
CA GLU A 512 -24.60 17.97 -17.16
C GLU A 512 -25.82 18.89 -17.09
N LYS A 513 -27.01 18.37 -17.41
CA LYS A 513 -28.23 19.19 -17.56
C LYS A 513 -28.90 19.54 -16.24
N GLU A 514 -28.88 18.64 -15.26
CA GLU A 514 -29.61 18.83 -14.00
C GLU A 514 -28.71 19.20 -12.82
N LEU A 515 -27.46 18.71 -12.78
CA LEU A 515 -26.57 18.92 -11.63
C LEU A 515 -25.40 19.88 -11.91
N GLY A 516 -25.14 20.18 -13.19
CA GLY A 516 -24.08 21.06 -13.64
C GLY A 516 -22.68 20.50 -13.37
N CYS A 517 -22.50 19.18 -13.44
CA CYS A 517 -21.23 18.51 -13.19
C CYS A 517 -20.93 17.42 -14.22
N SER A 518 -19.70 16.92 -14.23
CA SER A 518 -19.34 15.76 -15.06
C SER A 518 -19.94 14.47 -14.50
N VAL A 519 -20.08 13.45 -15.35
CA VAL A 519 -20.50 12.10 -14.93
C VAL A 519 -19.51 11.45 -13.95
N SER A 520 -18.21 11.78 -14.06
CA SER A 520 -17.20 11.33 -13.09
C SER A 520 -17.40 11.97 -11.72
N ASN A 521 -17.69 13.28 -11.67
CA ASN A 521 -18.03 13.94 -10.40
C ASN A 521 -19.29 13.36 -9.79
N LEU A 522 -20.32 13.07 -10.60
CA LEU A 522 -21.56 12.45 -10.14
C LEU A 522 -21.31 11.06 -9.56
N ALA A 523 -20.56 10.21 -10.26
CA ALA A 523 -20.25 8.85 -9.81
C ALA A 523 -19.47 8.82 -8.49
N LEU A 524 -18.45 9.69 -8.36
CA LEU A 524 -17.67 9.83 -7.13
C LEU A 524 -18.52 10.37 -5.97
N ALA A 525 -19.32 11.41 -6.22
CA ALA A 525 -20.21 11.99 -5.22
C ALA A 525 -21.28 10.99 -4.76
N TRP A 526 -21.80 10.18 -5.68
CA TRP A 526 -22.71 9.10 -5.34
C TRP A 526 -22.08 8.10 -4.40
N ALA A 527 -20.91 7.55 -4.75
CA ALA A 527 -20.20 6.60 -3.90
C ALA A 527 -19.92 7.18 -2.50
N ALA A 528 -19.44 8.42 -2.46
CA ALA A 528 -19.14 9.14 -1.22
C ALA A 528 -20.38 9.53 -0.40
N SER A 529 -21.56 9.62 -1.02
CA SER A 529 -22.80 9.95 -0.33
C SER A 529 -23.41 8.77 0.44
N HIS A 530 -22.90 7.54 0.23
CA HIS A 530 -23.43 6.37 0.93
C HIS A 530 -23.14 6.47 2.44
N PRO A 531 -24.12 6.21 3.34
CA PRO A 531 -23.95 6.44 4.78
C PRO A 531 -22.78 5.70 5.42
N HIS A 532 -22.49 4.49 4.93
CA HIS A 532 -21.39 3.64 5.45
C HIS A 532 -20.08 3.82 4.69
N ALA A 533 -20.04 4.65 3.63
CA ALA A 533 -18.80 5.00 2.93
C ALA A 533 -17.96 5.92 3.81
N SER A 534 -16.86 5.39 4.33
CA SER A 534 -15.90 6.17 5.11
C SER A 534 -14.99 6.98 4.18
N THR A 535 -14.53 6.34 3.10
CA THR A 535 -13.67 6.95 2.07
C THR A 535 -13.86 6.29 0.70
N VAL A 536 -13.60 7.03 -0.37
CA VAL A 536 -13.59 6.58 -1.76
C VAL A 536 -12.20 6.76 -2.35
N ILE A 537 -11.59 5.67 -2.79
CA ILE A 537 -10.26 5.65 -3.38
C ILE A 537 -10.33 6.13 -4.83
N LEU A 538 -9.67 7.26 -5.07
CA LEU A 538 -9.49 7.84 -6.39
C LEU A 538 -8.33 7.17 -7.12
N GLY A 539 -8.49 6.95 -8.42
CA GLY A 539 -7.40 6.62 -9.33
C GLY A 539 -7.19 7.78 -10.30
N ALA A 540 -5.97 8.31 -10.37
CA ALA A 540 -5.63 9.41 -11.26
C ALA A 540 -4.25 9.16 -11.90
N THR A 541 -4.14 9.46 -13.20
CA THR A 541 -2.87 9.38 -13.93
C THR A 541 -2.20 10.73 -14.11
N LYS A 542 -2.86 11.83 -13.71
CA LYS A 542 -2.32 13.19 -13.76
C LYS A 542 -2.88 14.04 -12.61
N PRO A 543 -2.14 15.04 -12.09
CA PRO A 543 -2.61 15.90 -11.01
C PRO A 543 -3.95 16.60 -11.29
N GLU A 544 -4.21 17.01 -12.53
CA GLU A 544 -5.45 17.72 -12.89
C GLU A 544 -6.69 16.83 -12.71
N GLN A 545 -6.53 15.51 -12.88
CA GLN A 545 -7.63 14.55 -12.64
C GLN A 545 -7.96 14.45 -11.15
N VAL A 546 -6.98 14.58 -10.26
CA VAL A 546 -7.23 14.62 -8.81
C VAL A 546 -8.04 15.86 -8.47
N ILE A 547 -7.63 17.02 -8.98
CA ILE A 547 -8.35 18.28 -8.78
C ILE A 547 -9.78 18.20 -9.34
N ASP A 548 -9.95 17.64 -10.54
CA ASP A 548 -11.28 17.45 -11.13
C ASP A 548 -12.15 16.50 -10.31
N ASN A 549 -11.60 15.35 -9.88
CA ASN A 549 -12.30 14.40 -9.03
C ASN A 549 -12.78 15.04 -7.72
N LEU A 550 -11.98 15.93 -7.11
CA LEU A 550 -12.32 16.61 -5.86
C LEU A 550 -13.50 17.57 -5.97
N LYS A 551 -13.89 18.03 -7.18
CA LYS A 551 -15.14 18.78 -7.39
C LYS A 551 -16.37 17.98 -6.98
N ALA A 552 -16.27 16.65 -6.91
CA ALA A 552 -17.33 15.79 -6.38
C ALA A 552 -17.75 16.15 -4.95
N LEU A 553 -16.87 16.77 -4.13
CA LEU A 553 -17.19 17.23 -2.76
C LEU A 553 -18.39 18.19 -2.72
N GLU A 554 -18.55 19.04 -3.75
CA GLU A 554 -19.66 19.98 -3.87
C GLU A 554 -20.95 19.29 -4.31
N ILE A 555 -20.82 18.18 -5.04
CA ILE A 555 -21.95 17.41 -5.59
C ILE A 555 -22.53 16.47 -4.54
N ILE A 556 -21.77 16.00 -3.54
CA ILE A 556 -22.27 15.11 -2.47
C ILE A 556 -23.54 15.67 -1.82
N LYS A 557 -23.59 16.97 -1.55
CA LYS A 557 -24.75 17.64 -0.91
C LYS A 557 -25.98 17.71 -1.83
N LYS A 558 -25.79 17.57 -3.14
CA LYS A 558 -26.86 17.57 -4.15
C LYS A 558 -27.46 16.17 -4.36
N ILE A 559 -26.89 15.10 -3.80
CA ILE A 559 -27.42 13.74 -3.89
C ILE A 559 -28.58 13.56 -2.88
N THR A 560 -29.71 14.20 -3.17
CA THR A 560 -30.95 14.07 -2.38
C THR A 560 -31.66 12.73 -2.67
N PRO A 561 -32.62 12.29 -1.84
CA PRO A 561 -33.42 11.10 -2.11
C PRO A 561 -34.06 11.08 -3.50
N GLU A 562 -34.51 12.23 -4.01
CA GLU A 562 -35.10 12.36 -5.34
C GLU A 562 -34.06 12.17 -6.46
N VAL A 563 -32.86 12.75 -6.29
CA VAL A 563 -31.73 12.53 -7.20
C VAL A 563 -31.31 11.07 -7.17
N ARG A 564 -31.35 10.42 -6.00
CA ARG A 564 -31.12 8.97 -5.87
C ARG A 564 -32.11 8.14 -6.64
N GLU A 565 -33.39 8.42 -6.50
CA GLU A 565 -34.42 7.69 -7.23
C GLU A 565 -34.25 7.82 -8.75
N LYS A 566 -33.89 9.01 -9.25
CA LYS A 566 -33.61 9.23 -10.68
C LYS A 566 -32.41 8.40 -11.17
N ILE A 567 -31.32 8.39 -10.42
CA ILE A 567 -30.12 7.61 -10.76
C ILE A 567 -30.44 6.12 -10.74
N ASN A 568 -31.19 5.64 -9.75
CA ASN A 568 -31.61 4.23 -9.66
C ASN A 568 -32.47 3.82 -10.86
N LYS A 569 -33.37 4.69 -11.32
CA LYS A 569 -34.20 4.45 -12.53
C LYS A 569 -33.37 4.33 -13.80
N ILE A 570 -32.37 5.19 -13.99
CA ILE A 570 -31.46 5.11 -15.15
C ILE A 570 -30.67 3.79 -15.11
N LEU A 571 -30.26 3.39 -13.90
CA LEU A 571 -29.44 2.22 -13.72
C LEU A 571 -30.21 0.90 -13.72
N ASP A 572 -31.53 0.91 -13.48
CA ASP A 572 -32.40 -0.27 -13.47
C ASP A 572 -31.92 -1.35 -12.49
N ASN A 573 -31.54 -0.93 -11.28
CA ASN A 573 -30.79 -1.72 -10.29
C ASN A 573 -31.51 -1.81 -8.94
N ASP A 574 -32.84 -1.94 -8.90
CA ASP A 574 -33.53 -2.11 -7.62
C ASP A 574 -33.00 -3.37 -6.90
N PRO A 575 -32.63 -3.28 -5.61
CA PRO A 575 -32.06 -4.41 -4.89
C PRO A 575 -33.13 -5.51 -4.76
N THR A 576 -32.87 -6.66 -5.36
CA THR A 576 -33.69 -7.86 -5.14
C THR A 576 -33.45 -8.38 -3.71
N PRO A 577 -34.51 -8.66 -2.92
CA PRO A 577 -34.35 -9.29 -1.61
C PRO A 577 -33.89 -10.75 -1.80
N GLU A 578 -32.73 -11.12 -1.24
CA GLU A 578 -32.32 -12.54 -1.18
C GLU A 578 -33.04 -13.29 -0.04
N PRO A 579 -33.32 -14.60 -0.20
CA PRO A 579 -34.00 -15.40 0.81
C PRO A 579 -33.10 -15.71 2.01
N ASN A 580 -33.68 -15.60 3.21
CA ASN A 580 -33.11 -15.91 4.53
C ASN A 580 -32.07 -17.04 4.54
N LEU A 581 -30.80 -16.70 4.80
CA LEU A 581 -29.72 -17.66 5.04
C LEU A 581 -29.99 -18.46 6.34
N ARG A 582 -29.96 -19.79 6.24
CA ARG A 582 -30.13 -20.73 7.36
C ARG A 582 -28.91 -20.71 8.31
N PRO A 583 -29.05 -21.15 9.58
CA PRO A 583 -27.96 -21.10 10.54
C PRO A 583 -26.86 -22.14 10.28
N PHE A 584 -25.62 -21.66 10.45
CA PHE A 584 -24.36 -22.31 10.84
C PHE A 584 -24.13 -23.80 10.53
N GLY A 585 -23.19 -24.04 9.62
CA GLY A 585 -22.30 -25.21 9.62
C GLY A 585 -20.86 -24.74 9.43
N THR A 586 -19.98 -25.07 10.37
CA THR A 586 -18.52 -24.87 10.26
C THR A 586 -18.02 -25.68 9.07
N MET A 587 -17.53 -25.01 8.03
CA MET A 587 -16.75 -25.67 6.99
C MET A 587 -15.37 -25.97 7.58
N VAL A 588 -15.22 -27.15 8.18
CA VAL A 588 -13.90 -27.70 8.49
C VAL A 588 -13.34 -28.22 7.18
N VAL A 589 -12.40 -27.50 6.57
CA VAL A 589 -11.62 -28.02 5.44
C VAL A 589 -10.74 -29.12 6.01
N LYS A 590 -11.04 -30.39 5.69
CA LYS A 590 -10.18 -31.51 6.09
C LYS A 590 -8.87 -31.44 5.30
N ASN A 591 -7.76 -31.87 5.89
CA ASN A 591 -6.46 -31.95 5.20
C ASN A 591 -6.51 -32.73 3.87
N SER A 592 -7.48 -33.63 3.68
CA SER A 592 -7.72 -34.34 2.42
C SER A 592 -8.25 -33.48 1.26
N ASP A 593 -8.79 -32.29 1.56
CA ASP A 593 -9.48 -31.41 0.59
C ASP A 593 -8.59 -30.23 0.14
N VAL A 594 -7.40 -30.07 0.74
CA VAL A 594 -6.42 -29.06 0.34
C VAL A 594 -5.74 -29.52 -0.96
N LYS A 595 -6.04 -28.82 -2.07
CA LYS A 595 -5.34 -29.06 -3.35
C LYS A 595 -3.84 -28.87 -3.16
N LEU A 596 -3.05 -29.76 -3.78
CA LEU A 596 -1.61 -29.61 -3.95
C LEU A 596 -1.37 -28.34 -4.80
N GLU A 597 -1.21 -27.20 -4.15
CA GLU A 597 -1.22 -25.89 -4.81
C GLU A 597 0.14 -25.42 -5.31
N TYR A 598 1.22 -26.17 -5.04
CA TYR A 598 2.55 -25.69 -5.36
C TYR A 598 3.58 -26.81 -5.57
N ASP A 599 4.17 -26.85 -6.77
CA ASP A 599 5.19 -27.81 -7.19
C ASP A 599 6.38 -27.08 -7.87
N PRO A 600 7.28 -26.44 -7.11
CA PRO A 600 8.53 -25.93 -7.64
C PRO A 600 9.45 -27.13 -7.86
N LYS A 601 9.74 -27.45 -9.12
CA LYS A 601 10.78 -28.43 -9.48
C LYS A 601 10.49 -29.85 -8.97
N ASP A 602 9.26 -30.32 -9.14
CA ASP A 602 8.77 -31.66 -8.77
C ASP A 602 8.67 -31.94 -7.24
N MET A 603 8.89 -30.94 -6.38
CA MET A 603 8.70 -31.03 -4.93
C MET A 603 7.28 -30.64 -4.51
N GLN A 604 6.56 -31.56 -3.87
CA GLN A 604 5.24 -31.28 -3.31
C GLN A 604 5.33 -30.51 -1.99
N PHE A 605 4.44 -29.54 -1.81
CA PHE A 605 4.25 -28.81 -0.54
C PHE A 605 2.91 -29.18 0.12
N ARG A 606 2.90 -29.20 1.45
CA ARG A 606 1.74 -29.46 2.32
C ARG A 606 1.68 -28.44 3.44
N ARG A 607 0.56 -28.39 4.16
CA ARG A 607 0.49 -27.64 5.41
C ARG A 607 1.13 -28.42 6.55
N LEU A 608 1.68 -27.67 7.51
CA LEU A 608 2.11 -28.25 8.77
C LEU A 608 0.91 -28.33 9.73
N GLY A 609 0.17 -29.43 9.64
CA GLY A 609 -1.15 -29.54 10.27
C GLY A 609 -2.13 -28.55 9.65
N ASP A 610 -2.96 -27.92 10.48
CA ASP A 610 -3.88 -26.86 10.05
C ASP A 610 -3.21 -25.48 9.91
N ALA A 611 -1.96 -25.32 10.37
CA ALA A 611 -1.25 -24.05 10.27
C ALA A 611 -1.12 -23.59 8.81
N GLY A 612 -1.18 -22.27 8.61
CA GLY A 612 -1.00 -21.64 7.30
C GLY A 612 0.40 -21.81 6.71
N LEU A 613 1.37 -22.30 7.50
CA LEU A 613 2.73 -22.58 7.05
C LEU A 613 2.76 -23.79 6.10
N ARG A 614 3.24 -23.57 4.88
CA ARG A 614 3.44 -24.63 3.89
C ARG A 614 4.87 -25.15 3.97
N VAL A 615 5.04 -26.46 4.13
CA VAL A 615 6.31 -27.18 4.23
C VAL A 615 6.48 -28.16 3.06
N PRO A 616 7.72 -28.40 2.58
CA PRO A 616 7.97 -29.43 1.58
C PRO A 616 7.77 -30.83 2.17
N VAL A 617 7.32 -31.79 1.36
CA VAL A 617 7.16 -33.19 1.77
C VAL A 617 8.47 -33.80 2.30
N PHE A 618 9.61 -33.33 1.80
CA PHE A 618 10.92 -33.66 2.35
C PHE A 618 11.63 -32.42 2.90
N SER A 619 12.16 -32.54 4.11
CA SER A 619 12.98 -31.54 4.80
C SER A 619 14.40 -32.06 5.04
N LEU A 620 15.35 -31.19 5.39
CA LEU A 620 16.74 -31.56 5.61
C LEU A 620 17.12 -31.43 7.09
N GLY A 621 17.62 -32.50 7.70
CA GLY A 621 18.06 -32.53 9.10
C GLY A 621 19.57 -32.37 9.26
N GLY A 622 19.99 -31.56 10.25
CA GLY A 622 21.40 -31.33 10.58
C GLY A 622 22.00 -32.28 11.64
N TRP A 623 21.25 -33.26 12.13
CA TRP A 623 21.68 -34.17 13.20
C TRP A 623 22.85 -35.06 12.76
N LEU A 624 23.94 -35.07 13.54
CA LEU A 624 25.22 -35.79 13.32
C LEU A 624 26.04 -35.34 12.09
N THR A 625 25.40 -34.76 11.08
CA THR A 625 26.04 -34.31 9.84
C THR A 625 26.64 -32.92 10.00
N PHE A 626 25.82 -31.87 9.99
CA PHE A 626 26.29 -30.48 9.94
C PHE A 626 27.01 -30.08 11.22
N GLY A 627 28.20 -29.50 11.07
CA GLY A 627 29.10 -29.17 12.18
C GLY A 627 29.71 -30.39 12.89
N GLY A 628 29.32 -31.60 12.49
CA GLY A 628 29.76 -32.88 13.04
C GLY A 628 30.66 -33.61 12.06
N THR A 629 30.12 -34.61 11.37
CA THR A 629 30.84 -35.39 10.34
C THR A 629 31.01 -34.63 9.02
N VAL A 630 30.22 -33.58 8.78
CA VAL A 630 30.24 -32.74 7.58
C VAL A 630 30.45 -31.28 7.99
N LYS A 631 31.50 -30.63 7.46
CA LYS A 631 31.89 -29.25 7.80
C LYS A 631 32.39 -28.51 6.57
N GLY A 632 32.20 -27.20 6.50
CA GLY A 632 32.73 -26.35 5.43
C GLY A 632 31.92 -26.44 4.14
N ASP A 633 32.61 -26.40 2.99
CA ASP A 633 31.97 -26.41 1.66
C ASP A 633 31.05 -27.61 1.38
N PRO A 634 31.30 -28.83 1.91
CA PRO A 634 30.33 -29.92 1.80
C PRO A 634 28.94 -29.59 2.36
N VAL A 635 28.84 -28.85 3.47
CA VAL A 635 27.53 -28.40 4.02
C VAL A 635 26.85 -27.47 3.03
N LYS A 636 27.61 -26.53 2.45
CA LYS A 636 27.13 -25.61 1.42
C LYS A 636 26.60 -26.36 0.20
N GLY A 637 27.32 -27.37 -0.27
CA GLY A 637 26.92 -28.22 -1.40
C GLY A 637 25.59 -28.93 -1.15
N VAL A 638 25.40 -29.52 0.04
CA VAL A 638 24.15 -30.21 0.41
C VAL A 638 22.98 -29.24 0.51
N VAL A 639 23.14 -28.11 1.22
CA VAL A 639 22.08 -27.11 1.40
C VAL A 639 21.70 -26.47 0.06
N LYS A 640 22.69 -26.12 -0.76
CA LYS A 640 22.46 -25.57 -2.10
C LYS A 640 21.64 -26.55 -2.95
N LEU A 641 22.06 -27.82 -3.00
CA LEU A 641 21.35 -28.86 -3.74
C LEU A 641 19.92 -29.07 -3.22
N ALA A 642 19.74 -29.08 -1.89
CA ALA A 642 18.44 -29.20 -1.26
C ALA A 642 17.49 -28.08 -1.72
N PHE A 643 17.94 -26.83 -1.63
CA PHE A 643 17.18 -25.66 -2.08
C PHE A 643 16.93 -25.69 -3.59
N GLU A 644 17.93 -26.09 -4.38
CA GLU A 644 17.80 -26.24 -5.84
C GLU A 644 16.78 -27.30 -6.25
N ASN A 645 16.43 -28.25 -5.37
CA ASN A 645 15.43 -29.30 -5.59
C ASN A 645 14.15 -29.11 -4.74
N GLY A 646 13.88 -27.89 -4.26
CA GLY A 646 12.61 -27.55 -3.59
C GLY A 646 12.54 -27.91 -2.10
N ILE A 647 13.62 -28.41 -1.48
CA ILE A 647 13.70 -28.55 -0.02
C ILE A 647 13.98 -27.18 0.59
N HIS A 648 12.93 -26.51 1.05
CA HIS A 648 12.99 -25.19 1.69
C HIS A 648 13.04 -25.27 3.22
N MET A 649 12.92 -26.46 3.81
CA MET A 649 12.89 -26.64 5.27
C MET A 649 14.16 -27.31 5.79
N ILE A 650 14.79 -26.68 6.78
CA ILE A 650 15.98 -27.19 7.48
C ILE A 650 15.69 -27.33 8.98
N ASP A 651 16.00 -28.51 9.52
CA ASP A 651 15.75 -28.90 10.90
C ASP A 651 17.05 -29.06 11.71
N LEU A 652 17.12 -28.37 12.84
CA LEU A 652 18.30 -28.21 13.68
C LEU A 652 17.95 -28.38 15.18
N ALA A 653 18.96 -28.26 16.05
CA ALA A 653 18.79 -28.17 17.49
C ALA A 653 20.01 -27.51 18.13
N GLU A 654 19.81 -26.83 19.26
CA GLU A 654 20.90 -26.17 20.00
C GLU A 654 22.04 -27.13 20.40
N SER A 655 21.71 -28.41 20.60
CA SER A 655 22.64 -29.44 21.04
C SER A 655 23.40 -30.12 19.90
N TYR A 656 22.94 -29.99 18.65
CA TYR A 656 23.54 -30.69 17.51
C TYR A 656 24.97 -30.19 17.27
N SER A 657 25.92 -31.11 17.36
CA SER A 657 27.36 -30.81 17.26
C SER A 657 27.79 -29.66 18.19
N LYS A 658 27.16 -29.54 19.37
CA LYS A 658 27.39 -28.44 20.33
C LYS A 658 27.09 -27.05 19.77
N GLY A 659 26.08 -26.93 18.91
CA GLY A 659 25.67 -25.67 18.26
C GLY A 659 26.36 -25.41 16.92
N GLU A 660 27.36 -26.21 16.53
CA GLU A 660 28.05 -26.03 15.24
C GLU A 660 27.15 -26.29 14.03
N SER A 661 26.10 -27.13 14.20
CA SER A 661 25.10 -27.36 13.15
C SER A 661 24.40 -26.06 12.74
N GLU A 662 23.98 -25.25 13.72
CA GLU A 662 23.34 -23.95 13.51
C GLU A 662 24.32 -22.92 12.94
N ARG A 663 25.58 -22.91 13.40
CA ARG A 663 26.61 -22.00 12.87
C ARG A 663 26.92 -22.27 11.40
N GLU A 664 27.05 -23.53 11.02
CA GLU A 664 27.33 -23.92 9.64
C GLU A 664 26.16 -23.59 8.71
N VAL A 665 24.92 -23.86 9.12
CA VAL A 665 23.75 -23.48 8.32
C VAL A 665 23.62 -21.96 8.22
N GLY A 666 23.82 -21.22 9.32
CA GLY A 666 23.81 -19.75 9.30
C GLY A 666 24.84 -19.16 8.34
N ARG A 667 26.09 -19.67 8.39
CA ARG A 667 27.15 -19.32 7.42
C ARG A 667 26.73 -19.60 5.99
N VAL A 668 26.15 -20.77 5.72
CA VAL A 668 25.76 -21.19 4.37
C VAL A 668 24.61 -20.35 3.81
N ILE A 669 23.61 -19.99 4.63
CA ILE A 669 22.51 -19.11 4.21
C ILE A 669 23.05 -17.76 3.75
N GLU A 670 23.96 -17.17 4.53
CA GLU A 670 24.62 -15.90 4.20
C GLU A 670 25.47 -16.02 2.93
N GLU A 671 26.31 -17.05 2.81
CA GLU A 671 27.18 -17.26 1.64
C GLU A 671 26.42 -17.55 0.34
N LEU A 672 25.25 -18.19 0.42
CA LEU A 672 24.40 -18.46 -0.75
C LEU A 672 23.48 -17.29 -1.08
N GLY A 673 23.37 -16.29 -0.20
CA GLY A 673 22.45 -15.16 -0.37
C GLY A 673 20.99 -15.59 -0.46
N ILE A 674 20.61 -16.69 0.19
CA ILE A 674 19.23 -17.16 0.19
C ILE A 674 18.41 -16.21 1.04
N ARG A 675 17.30 -15.70 0.49
CA ARG A 675 16.40 -14.81 1.23
C ARG A 675 15.81 -15.57 2.41
N ARG A 676 15.77 -14.93 3.58
CA ARG A 676 15.25 -15.56 4.79
C ARG A 676 13.79 -16.02 4.63
N SER A 677 12.96 -15.27 3.91
CA SER A 677 11.55 -15.60 3.62
C SER A 677 11.37 -16.89 2.81
N ASP A 678 12.36 -17.24 1.96
CA ASP A 678 12.31 -18.45 1.13
C ASP A 678 12.56 -19.73 1.93
N LEU A 679 13.11 -19.60 3.14
CA LEU A 679 13.47 -20.71 4.01
C LEU A 679 12.47 -20.91 5.14
N ILE A 680 12.37 -22.17 5.56
CA ILE A 680 11.68 -22.62 6.75
C ILE A 680 12.74 -23.21 7.68
N ILE A 681 13.14 -22.45 8.70
CA ILE A 681 14.13 -22.90 9.67
C ILE A 681 13.40 -23.39 10.91
N SER A 682 13.72 -24.60 11.33
CA SER A 682 13.27 -25.12 12.62
C SER A 682 14.46 -25.49 13.50
N SER A 683 14.36 -25.21 14.79
CA SER A 683 15.33 -25.64 15.79
C SER A 683 14.63 -26.21 17.03
N LYS A 684 15.41 -26.72 17.99
CA LYS A 684 14.92 -27.39 19.19
C LYS A 684 15.66 -26.91 20.42
N ILE A 685 14.91 -26.67 21.49
CA ILE A 685 15.44 -26.28 22.80
C ILE A 685 15.14 -27.40 23.80
N PHE A 686 16.19 -27.83 24.50
CA PHE A 686 16.14 -28.59 25.76
C PHE A 686 17.55 -28.81 26.32
N PHE A 687 18.51 -29.26 25.50
CA PHE A 687 19.77 -29.84 26.00
C PHE A 687 20.93 -28.84 26.13
N GLY A 688 20.71 -27.55 25.87
CA GLY A 688 21.75 -26.53 25.94
C GLY A 688 23.01 -26.85 25.13
N GLN A 689 24.06 -26.06 25.35
CA GLN A 689 25.38 -26.39 24.84
C GLN A 689 26.06 -27.41 25.78
N ALA A 690 26.55 -28.52 25.22
CA ALA A 690 27.15 -29.63 25.99
C ALA A 690 28.34 -29.26 26.90
N ASN A 691 28.93 -28.06 26.72
CA ASN A 691 30.06 -27.59 27.54
C ASN A 691 29.61 -26.78 28.76
N ARG A 692 28.33 -26.42 28.87
CA ARG A 692 27.78 -25.71 30.03
C ARG A 692 27.17 -26.70 31.02
N LYS A 693 27.42 -26.48 32.31
CA LYS A 693 27.06 -27.39 33.41
C LYS A 693 26.19 -26.74 34.48
N GLY A 694 25.73 -25.51 34.23
CA GLY A 694 24.85 -24.79 35.13
C GLY A 694 23.47 -25.47 35.22
N PRO A 695 22.79 -25.33 36.36
CA PRO A 695 21.52 -26.01 36.61
C PRO A 695 20.39 -25.55 35.68
N ASN A 696 20.52 -24.37 35.07
CA ASN A 696 19.52 -23.76 34.17
C ASN A 696 19.95 -23.77 32.69
N ASP A 697 21.02 -24.48 32.34
CA ASP A 697 21.51 -24.58 30.96
C ASP A 697 20.76 -25.65 30.14
N LYS A 698 19.68 -26.23 30.68
CA LYS A 698 18.85 -27.24 30.03
C LYS A 698 17.40 -27.21 30.55
N GLY A 699 16.52 -27.94 29.89
CA GLY A 699 15.10 -28.08 30.22
C GLY A 699 14.22 -27.10 29.44
N LEU A 700 12.97 -26.94 29.89
CA LEU A 700 11.98 -26.06 29.26
C LEU A 700 11.53 -24.91 30.17
N SER A 701 12.35 -24.57 31.18
CA SER A 701 12.09 -23.39 32.01
C SER A 701 12.06 -22.14 31.13
N ARG A 702 11.29 -21.13 31.54
CA ARG A 702 11.20 -19.85 30.81
C ARG A 702 12.58 -19.24 30.58
N LYS A 703 13.49 -19.38 31.55
CA LYS A 703 14.88 -18.91 31.44
C LYS A 703 15.61 -19.58 30.28
N HIS A 704 15.66 -20.92 30.25
CA HIS A 704 16.38 -21.66 29.21
C HIS A 704 15.73 -21.49 27.83
N VAL A 705 14.41 -21.46 27.75
CA VAL A 705 13.69 -21.23 26.48
C VAL A 705 14.06 -19.87 25.88
N ILE A 706 14.11 -18.81 26.69
CA ILE A 706 14.44 -17.46 26.20
C ILE A 706 15.93 -17.31 25.88
N GLU A 707 16.81 -17.76 26.77
CA GLU A 707 18.27 -17.65 26.58
C GLU A 707 18.76 -18.57 25.46
N GLY A 708 18.29 -19.82 25.43
CA GLY A 708 18.57 -20.78 24.36
C GLY A 708 18.13 -20.25 23.01
N MET A 709 16.93 -19.68 22.91
CA MET A 709 16.47 -19.08 21.66
C MET A 709 17.35 -17.91 21.20
N LYS A 710 17.75 -17.02 22.10
CA LYS A 710 18.67 -15.92 21.78
C LYS A 710 19.97 -16.44 21.16
N GLU A 711 20.52 -17.51 21.73
CA GLU A 711 21.76 -18.10 21.22
C GLU A 711 21.58 -18.87 19.91
N ILE A 712 20.44 -19.54 19.71
CA ILE A 712 20.08 -20.19 18.44
C ILE A 712 20.10 -19.15 17.31
N LEU A 713 19.43 -18.01 17.52
CA LEU A 713 19.38 -16.91 16.55
C LEU A 713 20.76 -16.32 16.26
N GLU A 714 21.58 -16.12 17.29
CA GLU A 714 22.97 -15.64 17.14
C GLU A 714 23.83 -16.62 16.31
N ARG A 715 23.69 -17.93 16.54
CA ARG A 715 24.42 -18.95 15.78
C ARG A 715 23.97 -19.01 14.33
N LEU A 716 22.66 -18.95 14.10
CA LEU A 716 22.07 -18.97 12.76
C LEU A 716 22.26 -17.66 11.99
N ARG A 717 22.56 -16.54 12.67
CA ARG A 717 22.63 -15.19 12.08
C ARG A 717 21.30 -14.77 11.44
N VAL A 718 20.21 -15.07 12.12
CA VAL A 718 18.84 -14.72 11.67
C VAL A 718 18.06 -14.10 12.83
N ASP A 719 17.05 -13.29 12.52
CA ASP A 719 16.23 -12.64 13.53
C ASP A 719 15.13 -13.55 14.10
N TYR A 720 14.73 -14.58 13.34
CA TYR A 720 13.70 -15.53 13.72
C TYR A 720 13.92 -16.93 13.13
N VAL A 721 13.33 -17.93 13.77
CA VAL A 721 13.07 -19.26 13.19
C VAL A 721 11.59 -19.39 12.83
N ASP A 722 11.22 -20.24 11.88
CA ASP A 722 9.82 -20.43 11.54
C ASP A 722 9.11 -21.25 12.61
N ILE A 723 9.77 -22.31 13.11
CA ILE A 723 9.23 -23.18 14.15
C ILE A 723 10.30 -23.45 15.21
N ILE A 724 9.97 -23.25 16.48
CA ILE A 724 10.82 -23.69 17.58
C ILE A 724 10.17 -24.86 18.32
N PHE A 725 10.88 -25.97 18.43
CA PHE A 725 10.37 -27.18 19.05
C PHE A 725 10.90 -27.33 20.49
N ALA A 726 10.02 -27.78 21.40
CA ALA A 726 10.45 -28.37 22.66
C ALA A 726 11.08 -29.74 22.38
N HIS A 727 12.40 -29.87 22.50
CA HIS A 727 13.11 -31.07 22.05
C HIS A 727 12.67 -32.34 22.79
N ARG A 728 12.30 -32.23 24.08
CA ARG A 728 11.81 -33.33 24.92
C ARG A 728 10.81 -32.79 25.94
N PRO A 729 9.90 -33.62 26.48
CA PRO A 729 9.07 -33.20 27.59
C PRO A 729 9.94 -32.94 28.83
N ASP A 730 9.60 -31.89 29.58
CA ASP A 730 10.26 -31.56 30.83
C ASP A 730 9.31 -31.78 32.01
N PRO A 731 9.41 -32.90 32.75
CA PRO A 731 8.54 -33.17 33.89
C PRO A 731 8.85 -32.27 35.10
N THR A 732 9.91 -31.48 35.06
CA THR A 732 10.33 -30.60 36.16
C THR A 732 9.79 -29.18 36.03
N VAL A 733 9.19 -28.84 34.88
CA VAL A 733 8.64 -27.51 34.58
C VAL A 733 7.14 -27.61 34.36
N PRO A 734 6.32 -26.78 35.04
CA PRO A 734 4.87 -26.77 34.81
C PRO A 734 4.52 -26.44 33.34
N MET A 735 3.52 -27.12 32.79
CA MET A 735 3.09 -26.91 31.39
C MET A 735 2.73 -25.45 31.09
N GLU A 736 2.12 -24.75 32.05
CA GLU A 736 1.83 -23.31 31.93
C GLU A 736 3.08 -22.47 31.67
N GLU A 737 4.18 -22.74 32.36
CA GLU A 737 5.43 -22.01 32.15
C GLU A 737 5.99 -22.28 30.76
N VAL A 738 5.96 -23.54 30.31
CA VAL A 738 6.41 -23.96 28.98
C VAL A 738 5.61 -23.23 27.89
N VAL A 739 4.28 -23.31 27.93
CA VAL A 739 3.40 -22.66 26.93
C VAL A 739 3.62 -21.15 26.92
N ARG A 740 3.72 -20.49 28.08
CA ARG A 740 4.00 -19.05 28.18
C ARG A 740 5.39 -18.66 27.67
N ALA A 741 6.39 -19.53 27.85
CA ALA A 741 7.75 -19.28 27.38
C ALA A 741 7.81 -19.31 25.85
N PHE A 742 7.21 -20.32 25.22
CA PHE A 742 7.14 -20.41 23.76
C PHE A 742 6.29 -19.30 23.13
N ASN A 743 5.15 -18.96 23.75
CA ASN A 743 4.34 -17.82 23.30
C ASN A 743 5.11 -16.50 23.40
N HIS A 744 5.90 -16.30 24.45
CA HIS A 744 6.77 -15.12 24.53
C HIS A 744 7.78 -15.04 23.37
N LEU A 745 8.30 -16.17 22.88
CA LEU A 745 9.15 -16.17 21.68
C LEU A 745 8.37 -15.74 20.44
N ILE A 746 7.11 -16.16 20.32
CA ILE A 746 6.22 -15.78 19.22
C ILE A 746 5.84 -14.30 19.28
N ASP A 747 5.43 -13.82 20.45
CA ASP A 747 5.01 -12.43 20.68
C ASP A 747 6.16 -11.45 20.48
N THR A 748 7.39 -11.88 20.77
CA THR A 748 8.60 -11.08 20.54
C THR A 748 9.25 -11.30 19.17
N GLY A 749 8.54 -11.95 18.25
CA GLY A 749 8.95 -12.11 16.85
C GLY A 749 10.17 -13.01 16.64
N LYS A 750 10.59 -13.80 17.63
CA LYS A 750 11.73 -14.73 17.53
C LYS A 750 11.35 -16.05 16.85
N ALA A 751 10.08 -16.43 16.91
CA ALA A 751 9.54 -17.58 16.19
C ALA A 751 8.16 -17.27 15.59
N PHE A 752 7.80 -17.88 14.47
CA PHE A 752 6.40 -17.79 13.99
C PHE A 752 5.48 -18.76 14.70
N TYR A 753 5.97 -19.98 14.91
CA TYR A 753 5.23 -21.08 15.52
C TYR A 753 6.10 -21.83 16.53
N TRP A 754 5.46 -22.68 17.32
CA TRP A 754 6.16 -23.64 18.17
C TRP A 754 5.55 -25.03 18.07
N GLY A 755 6.33 -26.04 18.45
CA GLY A 755 5.91 -27.43 18.40
C GLY A 755 6.55 -28.26 19.52
N THR A 756 6.20 -29.54 19.55
CA THR A 756 6.70 -30.51 20.52
C THR A 756 7.57 -31.58 19.85
N SER A 757 8.41 -32.30 20.59
CA SER A 757 9.19 -33.42 20.04
C SER A 757 9.40 -34.53 21.06
N GLU A 758 8.99 -35.74 20.68
CA GLU A 758 8.91 -36.93 21.52
C GLU A 758 7.99 -36.75 22.75
N TRP A 759 6.89 -36.04 22.59
CA TRP A 759 5.86 -35.85 23.63
C TRP A 759 4.77 -36.91 23.49
N SER A 760 4.17 -37.36 24.60
CA SER A 760 2.94 -38.16 24.51
C SER A 760 1.76 -37.30 24.07
N ALA A 761 0.74 -37.93 23.49
CA ALA A 761 -0.45 -37.23 23.04
C ALA A 761 -1.16 -36.50 24.20
N ARG A 762 -1.16 -37.13 25.38
CA ARG A 762 -1.65 -36.51 26.62
C ARG A 762 -0.93 -35.21 26.96
N GLN A 763 0.40 -35.15 26.81
CA GLN A 763 1.18 -33.94 27.10
C GLN A 763 0.91 -32.85 26.06
N VAL A 764 0.77 -33.23 24.79
CA VAL A 764 0.35 -32.29 23.74
C VAL A 764 -1.04 -31.72 24.05
N GLU A 765 -1.99 -32.56 24.42
CA GLU A 765 -3.35 -32.12 24.77
C GLU A 765 -3.37 -31.23 26.02
N GLU A 766 -2.53 -31.52 27.02
CA GLU A 766 -2.34 -30.63 28.18
C GLU A 766 -1.84 -29.25 27.74
N ALA A 767 -0.86 -29.18 26.83
CA ALA A 767 -0.38 -27.92 26.27
C ALA A 767 -1.49 -27.16 25.52
N TYR A 768 -2.31 -27.86 24.73
CA TYR A 768 -3.48 -27.29 24.05
C TYR A 768 -4.49 -26.70 25.03
N HIS A 769 -4.84 -27.44 26.09
CA HIS A 769 -5.79 -26.97 27.10
C HIS A 769 -5.26 -25.76 27.87
N VAL A 770 -3.98 -25.77 28.22
CA VAL A 770 -3.31 -24.61 28.85
C VAL A 770 -3.33 -23.41 27.91
N ALA A 771 -2.98 -23.60 26.64
CA ALA A 771 -2.99 -22.54 25.64
C ALA A 771 -4.39 -21.94 25.46
N ALA A 772 -5.41 -22.79 25.28
CA ALA A 772 -6.80 -22.37 25.14
C ALA A 772 -7.31 -21.62 26.38
N LYS A 773 -7.01 -22.11 27.60
CA LYS A 773 -7.40 -21.46 28.86
C LYS A 773 -6.77 -20.07 29.01
N LEU A 774 -5.55 -19.89 28.52
CA LEU A 774 -4.78 -18.66 28.66
C LEU A 774 -4.84 -17.76 27.43
N ASN A 775 -5.62 -18.15 26.41
CA ASN A 775 -5.69 -17.47 25.12
C ASN A 775 -4.32 -17.33 24.41
N LEU A 776 -3.48 -18.33 24.58
CA LEU A 776 -2.16 -18.44 23.98
C LEU A 776 -2.21 -19.35 22.74
N ILE A 777 -1.18 -19.27 21.90
CA ILE A 777 -0.98 -20.12 20.73
C ILE A 777 -0.54 -21.52 21.21
N ALA A 778 -1.31 -22.53 20.84
CA ALA A 778 -1.01 -23.95 21.08
C ALA A 778 0.16 -24.42 20.18
N PRO A 779 0.85 -25.53 20.50
CA PRO A 779 1.84 -26.08 19.56
C PRO A 779 1.11 -26.48 18.27
N ILE A 780 1.78 -26.40 17.12
CA ILE A 780 1.15 -26.71 15.81
C ILE A 780 1.53 -28.07 15.25
N ALA A 781 2.63 -28.64 15.74
CA ALA A 781 3.14 -29.89 15.23
C ALA A 781 3.99 -30.62 16.28
N GLU A 782 4.03 -31.93 16.11
CA GLU A 782 4.95 -32.81 16.81
C GLU A 782 6.06 -33.29 15.87
N GLN A 783 7.29 -33.24 16.35
CA GLN A 783 8.41 -33.90 15.71
C GLN A 783 8.65 -35.28 16.34
N VAL A 784 8.17 -36.32 15.65
CA VAL A 784 8.12 -37.69 16.16
C VAL A 784 8.93 -38.65 15.29
N GLN A 785 9.49 -39.67 15.93
CA GLN A 785 10.01 -40.83 15.21
C GLN A 785 8.88 -41.55 14.48
N TYR A 786 9.12 -42.04 13.26
CA TYR A 786 8.15 -42.93 12.62
C TYR A 786 8.01 -44.25 13.40
N ASN A 787 6.98 -44.35 14.25
CA ASN A 787 6.73 -45.47 15.15
C ASN A 787 5.23 -45.60 15.48
N GLN A 788 4.88 -46.49 16.42
CA GLN A 788 3.48 -46.72 16.82
C GLN A 788 2.76 -45.48 17.37
N ARG A 789 3.47 -44.50 17.98
CA ARG A 789 2.84 -43.25 18.45
C ARG A 789 2.29 -42.44 17.29
N PHE A 790 3.08 -42.32 16.23
CA PHE A 790 2.67 -41.64 15.01
C PHE A 790 1.45 -42.30 14.36
N GLU A 791 1.46 -43.64 14.28
CA GLU A 791 0.42 -44.44 13.62
C GLU A 791 -0.89 -44.58 14.42
N SER A 792 -0.84 -44.47 15.76
CA SER A 792 -2.01 -44.76 16.61
C SER A 792 -2.26 -43.73 17.71
N GLU A 793 -1.28 -43.45 18.58
CA GLU A 793 -1.46 -42.56 19.74
C GLU A 793 -1.93 -41.14 19.35
N TYR A 794 -1.39 -40.60 18.25
CA TYR A 794 -1.70 -39.25 17.79
C TYR A 794 -2.95 -39.14 16.91
N GLN A 795 -3.63 -40.25 16.61
CA GLN A 795 -4.79 -40.24 15.69
C GLN A 795 -5.84 -39.21 16.11
N TYR A 796 -6.15 -39.14 17.41
CA TYR A 796 -7.12 -38.18 17.92
C TYR A 796 -6.63 -36.72 17.83
N LEU A 797 -5.32 -36.46 17.92
CA LEU A 797 -4.76 -35.12 17.78
C LEU A 797 -4.92 -34.62 16.35
N TYR A 798 -4.73 -35.49 15.37
CA TYR A 798 -4.96 -35.18 13.96
C TYR A 798 -6.44 -34.85 13.70
N GLU A 799 -7.35 -35.67 14.22
CA GLU A 799 -8.79 -35.51 13.99
C GLU A 799 -9.41 -34.32 14.75
N LYS A 800 -8.98 -34.09 15.98
CA LYS A 800 -9.58 -33.07 16.87
C LYS A 800 -8.94 -31.69 16.70
N TYR A 801 -7.62 -31.64 16.51
CA TYR A 801 -6.86 -30.39 16.52
C TYR A 801 -6.16 -30.09 15.18
N GLY A 802 -6.30 -30.96 14.17
CA GLY A 802 -5.61 -30.78 12.89
C GLY A 802 -4.08 -30.80 13.03
N TYR A 803 -3.58 -31.55 14.01
CA TYR A 803 -2.18 -31.44 14.45
C TYR A 803 -1.18 -31.93 13.37
N GLY A 804 -0.13 -31.15 13.12
CA GLY A 804 0.89 -31.48 12.12
C GLY A 804 1.95 -32.44 12.63
N THR A 805 2.69 -33.07 11.71
CA THR A 805 3.87 -33.87 12.09
C THR A 805 5.09 -33.60 11.21
N THR A 806 6.26 -33.60 11.87
CA THR A 806 7.57 -33.63 11.20
C THR A 806 8.24 -34.95 11.57
N ILE A 807 8.37 -35.87 10.61
CA ILE A 807 8.78 -37.24 10.90
C ILE A 807 10.29 -37.35 10.79
N TRP A 808 10.95 -37.89 11.81
CA TRP A 808 12.39 -38.16 11.80
C TRP A 808 12.69 -39.67 11.87
N SER A 809 13.92 -40.04 11.50
CA SER A 809 14.38 -41.42 11.37
C SER A 809 13.44 -42.37 10.59
N PRO A 810 12.93 -41.98 9.40
CA PRO A 810 12.10 -42.88 8.57
C PRO A 810 12.85 -44.16 8.14
N LEU A 811 14.20 -44.14 8.22
CA LEU A 811 15.06 -45.27 7.89
C LEU A 811 15.48 -46.11 9.12
N ALA A 812 14.88 -45.87 10.29
CA ALA A 812 15.25 -46.50 11.57
C ALA A 812 16.77 -46.44 11.83
N SER A 813 17.33 -45.22 11.84
CA SER A 813 18.77 -44.98 12.00
C SER A 813 19.68 -45.72 10.99
N GLY A 814 19.14 -46.03 9.81
CA GLY A 814 19.86 -46.68 8.72
C GLY A 814 19.68 -48.20 8.66
N ILE A 815 18.85 -48.80 9.51
CA ILE A 815 18.53 -50.24 9.43
C ILE A 815 17.81 -50.56 8.11
N LEU A 816 16.92 -49.66 7.67
CA LEU A 816 16.13 -49.83 6.44
C LEU A 816 16.90 -49.49 5.16
N THR A 817 18.21 -49.22 5.22
CA THR A 817 19.00 -48.95 3.99
C THR A 817 19.42 -50.22 3.26
N GLY A 818 19.05 -51.41 3.77
CA GLY A 818 19.43 -52.70 3.20
C GLY A 818 20.91 -53.06 3.37
N LYS A 819 21.74 -52.18 3.96
CA LYS A 819 23.19 -52.40 4.19
C LYS A 819 23.50 -53.58 5.13
N TYR A 820 22.50 -54.04 5.88
CA TYR A 820 22.58 -55.21 6.77
C TYR A 820 21.92 -56.46 6.17
N ASN A 821 21.37 -56.36 4.97
CA ASN A 821 20.75 -57.49 4.27
C ASN A 821 21.79 -58.10 3.32
N ASN A 822 22.09 -59.38 3.51
CA ASN A 822 23.01 -60.11 2.63
C ASN A 822 22.37 -60.33 1.24
N GLY A 823 22.57 -59.39 0.30
CA GLY A 823 22.52 -59.66 -1.15
C GLY A 823 21.15 -59.78 -1.84
N ILE A 824 20.15 -58.97 -1.50
CA ILE A 824 18.88 -58.93 -2.26
C ILE A 824 18.89 -57.75 -3.26
N SER A 825 18.67 -58.04 -4.54
CA SER A 825 18.62 -57.06 -5.65
C SER A 825 17.27 -56.33 -5.75
N GLU A 826 17.23 -55.27 -6.58
CA GLU A 826 16.07 -54.37 -6.80
C GLU A 826 14.73 -55.12 -6.97
N GLY A 827 13.73 -54.71 -6.18
CA GLY A 827 12.39 -55.30 -6.16
C GLY A 827 11.43 -54.74 -7.22
N LYS A 828 10.20 -55.27 -7.28
CA LYS A 828 9.16 -55.00 -8.30
C LYS A 828 8.77 -53.52 -8.52
N LEU A 829 9.09 -52.62 -7.59
CA LEU A 829 8.83 -51.18 -7.72
C LEU A 829 9.98 -50.40 -8.41
N GLY A 830 11.10 -51.07 -8.70
CA GLY A 830 12.27 -50.49 -9.35
C GLY A 830 12.99 -49.46 -8.47
N CYS A 831 12.98 -49.65 -7.15
CA CYS A 831 13.59 -48.74 -6.19
C CYS A 831 14.26 -49.49 -5.03
N SER A 832 15.22 -48.84 -4.37
CA SER A 832 15.86 -49.37 -3.15
C SER A 832 14.89 -49.37 -1.95
N VAL A 833 15.19 -50.16 -0.92
CA VAL A 833 14.41 -50.18 0.34
C VAL A 833 14.46 -48.80 1.03
N THR A 834 15.58 -48.08 0.91
CA THR A 834 15.71 -46.69 1.37
C THR A 834 14.67 -45.79 0.71
N ILE A 835 14.61 -45.79 -0.63
CA ILE A 835 13.67 -44.98 -1.40
C ILE A 835 12.23 -45.37 -1.07
N LEU A 836 11.95 -46.67 -0.94
CA LEU A 836 10.62 -47.18 -0.60
C LEU A 836 10.19 -46.73 0.81
N ALA A 837 11.07 -46.77 1.80
CA ALA A 837 10.79 -46.36 3.18
C ALA A 837 10.55 -44.85 3.29
N LEU A 838 11.33 -44.03 2.58
CA LEU A 838 11.11 -42.58 2.51
C LEU A 838 9.78 -42.24 1.84
N ALA A 839 9.48 -42.88 0.71
CA ALA A 839 8.21 -42.72 0.02
C ALA A 839 7.03 -43.21 0.88
N TRP A 840 7.21 -44.30 1.64
CA TRP A 840 6.22 -44.82 2.57
C TRP A 840 5.84 -43.80 3.64
N ALA A 841 6.83 -43.27 4.37
CA ALA A 841 6.59 -42.25 5.39
C ALA A 841 5.94 -40.99 4.79
N ALA A 842 6.45 -40.52 3.64
CA ALA A 842 5.91 -39.34 2.96
C ALA A 842 4.49 -39.55 2.40
N SER A 843 4.09 -40.80 2.15
CA SER A 843 2.75 -41.13 1.67
C SER A 843 1.68 -41.00 2.77
N HIS A 844 2.05 -41.00 4.05
CA HIS A 844 1.05 -40.94 5.11
C HIS A 844 0.32 -39.57 5.10
N PRO A 845 -1.03 -39.53 5.14
CA PRO A 845 -1.78 -38.27 5.02
C PRO A 845 -1.48 -37.30 6.17
N ASN A 846 -1.18 -37.83 7.36
CA ASN A 846 -0.82 -37.03 8.54
C ASN A 846 0.67 -36.66 8.61
N ALA A 847 1.49 -37.11 7.64
CA ALA A 847 2.88 -36.68 7.51
C ALA A 847 2.94 -35.35 6.76
N SER A 848 3.22 -34.24 7.45
CA SER A 848 3.41 -32.96 6.78
C SER A 848 4.76 -32.91 6.06
N THR A 849 5.82 -33.38 6.72
CA THR A 849 7.17 -33.48 6.15
C THR A 849 7.96 -34.64 6.75
N VAL A 850 8.89 -35.21 5.96
CA VAL A 850 9.84 -36.25 6.36
C VAL A 850 11.25 -35.67 6.34
N ILE A 851 11.93 -35.71 7.48
CA ILE A 851 13.28 -35.16 7.67
C ILE A 851 14.32 -36.15 7.13
N LEU A 852 15.02 -35.74 6.08
CA LEU A 852 16.10 -36.48 5.45
C LEU A 852 17.44 -36.18 6.12
N GLY A 853 18.28 -37.20 6.22
CA GLY A 853 19.70 -37.05 6.53
C GLY A 853 20.55 -37.28 5.28
N ALA A 854 21.48 -36.38 4.99
CA ALA A 854 22.45 -36.53 3.91
C ALA A 854 23.82 -36.01 4.35
N SER A 855 24.87 -36.80 4.12
CA SER A 855 26.26 -36.40 4.39
C SER A 855 26.96 -35.80 3.17
N ASN A 856 26.40 -35.96 1.97
CA ASN A 856 26.91 -35.40 0.72
C ASN A 856 25.76 -35.18 -0.30
N PRO A 857 25.99 -34.42 -1.38
CA PRO A 857 24.98 -34.14 -2.40
C PRO A 857 24.46 -35.40 -3.12
N GLU A 858 25.30 -36.40 -3.39
CA GLU A 858 24.91 -37.61 -4.10
C GLU A 858 23.86 -38.42 -3.32
N GLN A 859 24.07 -38.55 -2.00
CA GLN A 859 23.11 -39.21 -1.12
C GLN A 859 21.77 -38.46 -1.06
N LEU A 860 21.80 -37.12 -1.09
CA LEU A 860 20.57 -36.33 -1.12
C LEU A 860 19.79 -36.55 -2.42
N LEU A 861 20.47 -36.55 -3.57
CA LEU A 861 19.84 -36.87 -4.87
C LEU A 861 19.23 -38.28 -4.88
N GLU A 862 19.94 -39.26 -4.31
CA GLU A 862 19.41 -40.63 -4.20
C GLU A 862 18.14 -40.67 -3.34
N ASN A 863 18.12 -39.97 -2.20
CA ASN A 863 16.93 -39.87 -1.36
C ASN A 863 15.75 -39.20 -2.09
N LEU A 864 16.01 -38.19 -2.92
CA LEU A 864 14.98 -37.44 -3.67
C LEU A 864 14.26 -38.29 -4.73
N LYS A 865 14.84 -39.40 -5.20
CA LYS A 865 14.13 -40.40 -6.02
C LYS A 865 12.87 -40.97 -5.35
N ALA A 866 12.73 -40.79 -4.03
CA ALA A 866 11.50 -41.10 -3.31
C ALA A 866 10.29 -40.30 -3.80
N LEU A 867 10.47 -39.11 -4.40
CA LEU A 867 9.37 -38.33 -4.99
C LEU A 867 8.72 -39.06 -6.17
N GLU A 868 9.50 -39.71 -7.04
CA GLU A 868 8.97 -40.51 -8.15
C GLU A 868 8.26 -41.77 -7.64
N THR A 869 8.80 -42.37 -6.58
CA THR A 869 8.22 -43.57 -5.98
C THR A 869 6.92 -43.24 -5.22
N LEU A 870 6.84 -42.08 -4.58
CA LEU A 870 5.64 -41.58 -3.90
C LEU A 870 4.43 -41.52 -4.85
N LYS A 871 4.63 -41.14 -6.12
CA LYS A 871 3.58 -41.13 -7.16
C LYS A 871 3.00 -42.53 -7.45
N LYS A 872 3.71 -43.61 -7.05
CA LYS A 872 3.31 -45.02 -7.26
C LYS A 872 2.52 -45.62 -6.09
N PHE A 873 2.30 -44.88 -4.99
CA PHE A 873 1.62 -45.37 -3.79
C PHE A 873 0.09 -45.39 -3.92
N THR A 874 -0.43 -46.41 -4.58
CA THR A 874 -1.87 -46.68 -4.64
C THR A 874 -2.37 -47.39 -3.36
N PRO A 875 -3.70 -47.39 -3.08
CA PRO A 875 -4.25 -48.16 -1.97
C PRO A 875 -3.84 -49.64 -1.96
N GLU A 876 -3.73 -50.28 -3.13
CA GLU A 876 -3.32 -51.69 -3.23
C GLU A 876 -1.83 -51.89 -2.86
N VAL A 877 -0.96 -50.95 -3.23
CA VAL A 877 0.45 -50.98 -2.84
C VAL A 877 0.57 -50.84 -1.33
N ARG A 878 -0.24 -49.95 -0.72
CA ARG A 878 -0.25 -49.77 0.74
C ARG A 878 -0.70 -51.01 1.49
N GLU A 879 -1.79 -51.63 1.05
CA GLU A 879 -2.32 -52.85 1.65
C GLU A 879 -1.29 -53.98 1.62
N LYS A 880 -0.55 -54.13 0.52
CA LYS A 880 0.53 -55.12 0.41
C LYS A 880 1.67 -54.87 1.39
N ILE A 881 2.10 -53.63 1.55
CA ILE A 881 3.17 -53.28 2.49
C ILE A 881 2.70 -53.52 3.93
N ASN A 882 1.48 -53.13 4.27
CA ASN A 882 0.89 -53.39 5.60
C ASN A 882 0.81 -54.89 5.92
N LYS A 883 0.44 -55.72 4.94
CA LYS A 883 0.46 -57.19 5.08
C LYS A 883 1.87 -57.74 5.34
N ILE A 884 2.91 -57.16 4.74
CA ILE A 884 4.31 -57.58 4.93
C ILE A 884 4.83 -57.18 6.31
N LEU A 885 4.47 -55.97 6.77
CA LEU A 885 4.93 -55.44 8.05
C LEU A 885 4.25 -56.08 9.26
N ASP A 886 3.20 -56.90 9.05
CA ASP A 886 2.34 -57.47 10.10
C ASP A 886 1.80 -56.43 11.11
N ASN A 887 1.76 -55.17 10.68
CA ASN A 887 1.38 -54.00 11.47
C ASN A 887 -0.07 -53.61 11.18
N THR A 888 -0.99 -54.57 11.10
CA THR A 888 -2.41 -54.23 11.02
C THR A 888 -2.77 -53.51 12.31
N PRO A 889 -3.16 -52.22 12.30
CA PRO A 889 -3.47 -51.51 13.54
C PRO A 889 -4.59 -52.26 14.25
N VAL A 890 -4.29 -52.77 15.45
CA VAL A 890 -5.32 -53.34 16.31
C VAL A 890 -6.18 -52.16 16.76
N PRO A 891 -7.49 -52.13 16.45
CA PRO A 891 -8.35 -51.06 16.93
C PRO A 891 -8.35 -51.13 18.46
N GLU A 892 -7.77 -50.12 19.11
CA GLU A 892 -7.88 -50.01 20.57
C GLU A 892 -9.38 -49.87 20.94
N PRO A 893 -9.84 -50.55 21.99
CA PRO A 893 -11.23 -50.45 22.42
C PRO A 893 -11.49 -49.02 22.91
N ASN A 894 -12.33 -48.29 22.16
CA ASN A 894 -13.01 -47.04 22.53
C ASN A 894 -12.66 -46.51 23.93
N LEU A 895 -11.54 -45.80 24.04
CA LEU A 895 -11.35 -44.89 25.16
C LEU A 895 -12.40 -43.79 24.98
N ARG A 896 -13.50 -43.89 25.74
CA ARG A 896 -14.50 -42.83 25.81
C ARG A 896 -13.78 -41.54 26.22
N PRO A 897 -13.93 -40.43 25.47
CA PRO A 897 -13.40 -39.15 25.92
C PRO A 897 -14.04 -38.79 27.26
N LEU A 898 -13.20 -38.47 28.25
CA LEU A 898 -13.60 -37.87 29.53
C LEU A 898 -13.80 -36.36 29.38
#